data_AF-A0A9P6VNS0-F1
#
_entry.id   AF-A0A9P6VNS0-F1
#
_cell.length_a   1.000
_cell.length_b   1.000
_cell.length_c   1.000
_cell.angle_alpha   90.00
_cell.angle_beta   90.00
_cell.angle_gamma   90.00
#
_symmetry.space_group_name_H-M   'P 1'
#
loop_
_entity.id
_entity.type
_entity.pdbx_description
1 polymer ?
#
loop_
_entity_poly.entity_id
_entity_poly.type
_entity_poly.pdbx_seq_one_letter_code
_entity_poly.pdbx_strand_id
1 'polypeptide(L)'
;MAPKNAVNIPSFATTQLSLLEAELQSELSETSSLISNTSPTSLQRAGVAITNLSLSSQRTGLGGKTVVELAPDSATASTDGDLPEHGIRTGDIVVVAEQPAGSAKKREVRELEAKGSRGVVTRVGRAAVWIALDGEDDEVVGARRLWVVKLANDVTYKRMNQTMNRLLKMKDDEYSGFIRVLFGLTSPSPVATDLEKEIKLEWIDPSLNESQKDGIRFALDSKEVALIHGPPGTGKTHTLIEIILQMLKANLRVLVCGPSNISVDNIVERLAPHKIPIMRLGHPARLLPSVLNHSLDILTQTSDAAAIVKDVRKEMDTKQASIRKTKSGKERKAIYGDLRELRKEFREREKKCVTTLVGQSKVVLATLHGAGGFQLKDEKFDVVIIDEASQALEAQCWVPLLSAKKVVLAGDHLQLPPTIKSLNSKMKRISKDKEKDADGIIKGITLEKTLFDRLLALHGPAIKRMLTTQYRMHEKIMRFPSDELYESKLVAAEGVKDRLLKDLPYEVEETEDTMEPLIFYDTQGGDFPEKSEEEEVAKKGGKGMMGESKSNEMEAALVRHHVQNLVDAGVKPEDIAVITPYNAQLALMSRSMKEAFPGIELGSVDGFQGREKEAIIVSLVRSNPEREVGFLGEKRRLNGKTSPINTPKTT
;
A
#
# COMPACT_ATOMS: atom_id res chain seq x y z
N MET A 1 -17.41 12.15 -30.86
CA MET A 1 -18.52 12.75 -30.08
C MET A 1 -18.18 12.57 -28.61
N ALA A 2 -18.36 13.60 -27.77
CA ALA A 2 -18.10 13.47 -26.34
C ALA A 2 -18.95 12.33 -25.72
N PRO A 3 -18.42 11.53 -24.78
CA PRO A 3 -19.18 10.47 -24.12
C PRO A 3 -20.38 11.04 -23.36
N LYS A 4 -21.49 10.28 -23.32
CA LYS A 4 -22.78 10.73 -22.76
C LYS A 4 -22.75 11.10 -21.27
N ASN A 5 -21.69 10.73 -20.54
CA ASN A 5 -21.55 10.86 -19.09
C ASN A 5 -20.33 11.72 -18.71
N ALA A 6 -20.12 12.85 -19.38
CA ALA A 6 -19.06 13.80 -19.02
C ALA A 6 -19.22 14.28 -17.55
N VAL A 7 -18.12 14.31 -16.81
CA VAL A 7 -18.10 14.62 -15.37
C VAL A 7 -17.62 16.06 -15.17
N ASN A 8 -18.44 16.88 -14.51
CA ASN A 8 -18.06 18.25 -14.15
C ASN A 8 -16.93 18.24 -13.12
N ILE A 9 -15.82 18.93 -13.42
CA ILE A 9 -14.58 18.90 -12.61
C ILE A 9 -14.78 19.52 -11.21
N PRO A 10 -15.35 20.73 -11.06
CA PRO A 10 -15.76 21.27 -9.76
C PRO A 10 -16.64 20.32 -8.94
N SER A 11 -17.72 19.79 -9.52
CA SER A 11 -18.63 18.86 -8.81
C SER A 11 -17.93 17.58 -8.37
N PHE A 12 -17.05 17.02 -9.22
CA PHE A 12 -16.22 15.87 -8.87
C PHE A 12 -15.29 16.18 -7.70
N ALA A 13 -14.57 17.31 -7.75
CA ALA A 13 -13.64 17.71 -6.70
C ALA A 13 -14.35 17.94 -5.35
N THR A 14 -15.51 18.61 -5.35
CA THR A 14 -16.37 18.78 -4.17
C THR A 14 -16.86 17.44 -3.63
N THR A 15 -17.28 16.52 -4.49
CA THR A 15 -17.72 15.17 -4.11
C THR A 15 -16.59 14.39 -3.45
N GLN A 16 -15.39 14.37 -4.06
CA GLN A 16 -14.22 13.69 -3.51
C GLN A 16 -13.79 14.30 -2.17
N LEU A 17 -13.78 15.64 -2.02
CA LEU A 17 -13.48 16.30 -0.74
C LEU A 17 -14.45 15.88 0.38
N SER A 18 -15.76 15.81 0.07
CA SER A 18 -16.77 15.39 1.04
C SER A 18 -16.59 13.92 1.46
N LEU A 19 -16.33 13.02 0.51
CA LEU A 19 -16.09 11.61 0.76
C LEU A 19 -14.79 11.37 1.57
N LEU A 20 -13.72 12.08 1.23
CA LEU A 20 -12.44 11.99 1.94
C LEU A 20 -12.52 12.52 3.38
N GLU A 21 -13.31 13.56 3.62
CA GLU A 21 -13.58 14.05 4.97
C GLU A 21 -14.38 13.02 5.79
N ALA A 22 -15.40 12.40 5.20
CA ALA A 22 -16.17 11.35 5.87
C ALA A 22 -15.30 10.12 6.25
N GLU A 23 -14.39 9.73 5.36
CA GLU A 23 -13.42 8.66 5.63
C GLU A 23 -12.42 9.06 6.73
N LEU A 24 -11.83 10.25 6.64
CA LEU A 24 -10.90 10.77 7.66
C LEU A 24 -11.56 10.86 9.05
N GLN A 25 -12.81 11.33 9.14
CA GLN A 25 -13.56 11.37 10.40
C GLN A 25 -13.84 9.96 10.93
N SER A 26 -14.11 8.98 10.05
CA SER A 26 -14.23 7.57 10.45
C SER A 26 -12.92 7.05 11.05
N GLU A 27 -11.78 7.22 10.35
CA GLU A 27 -10.45 6.81 10.84
C GLU A 27 -10.06 7.49 12.16
N LEU A 28 -10.32 8.80 12.28
CA LEU A 28 -10.07 9.57 13.49
C LEU A 28 -10.96 9.10 14.64
N SER A 29 -12.22 8.78 14.40
CA SER A 29 -13.14 8.29 15.43
C SER A 29 -12.73 6.91 15.97
N GLU A 30 -12.31 6.00 15.09
CA GLU A 30 -11.78 4.67 15.43
C GLU A 30 -10.50 4.80 16.27
N THR A 31 -9.52 5.56 15.76
CA THR A 31 -8.22 5.79 16.42
C THR A 31 -8.40 6.49 17.76
N SER A 32 -9.26 7.51 17.84
CA SER A 32 -9.53 8.25 19.09
C SER A 32 -10.29 7.40 20.11
N SER A 33 -11.18 6.52 19.67
CA SER A 33 -11.89 5.57 20.55
C SER A 33 -10.91 4.59 21.19
N LEU A 34 -9.99 4.05 20.38
CA LEU A 34 -8.91 3.17 20.84
C LEU A 34 -8.01 3.88 21.85
N ILE A 35 -7.49 5.08 21.53
CA ILE A 35 -6.55 5.82 22.40
C ILE A 35 -7.22 6.30 23.70
N SER A 36 -8.46 6.81 23.65
CA SER A 36 -9.08 7.48 24.81
C SER A 36 -9.74 6.55 25.85
N ASN A 37 -9.91 5.27 25.54
CA ASN A 37 -10.57 4.29 26.42
C ASN A 37 -9.66 3.19 26.95
N THR A 38 -8.39 3.15 26.52
CA THR A 38 -7.51 1.99 26.66
C THR A 38 -6.24 2.35 27.42
N SER A 39 -5.77 1.47 28.32
CA SER A 39 -4.50 1.68 29.03
C SER A 39 -3.30 1.53 28.09
N PRO A 40 -2.12 2.10 28.40
CA PRO A 40 -0.92 1.96 27.56
C PRO A 40 -0.55 0.50 27.26
N THR A 41 -0.70 -0.39 28.24
CA THR A 41 -0.45 -1.83 28.08
C THR A 41 -1.42 -2.49 27.09
N SER A 42 -2.69 -2.09 27.09
CA SER A 42 -3.69 -2.61 26.16
C SER A 42 -3.55 -1.98 24.77
N LEU A 43 -3.09 -0.73 24.65
CA LEU A 43 -2.71 -0.12 23.36
C LEU A 43 -1.50 -0.80 22.73
N GLN A 44 -0.55 -1.28 23.53
CA GLN A 44 0.56 -2.11 23.05
C GLN A 44 0.07 -3.47 22.55
N ARG A 45 -0.80 -4.15 23.31
CA ARG A 45 -1.45 -5.40 22.86
C ARG A 45 -2.31 -5.22 21.60
N ALA A 46 -2.88 -4.04 21.39
CA ALA A 46 -3.57 -3.67 20.15
C ALA A 46 -2.62 -3.41 18.96
N GLY A 47 -1.30 -3.38 19.19
CA GLY A 47 -0.30 -2.99 18.21
C GLY A 47 -0.25 -1.49 17.89
N VAL A 48 -0.97 -0.65 18.64
CA VAL A 48 -1.12 0.80 18.37
C VAL A 48 -0.05 1.64 19.08
N ALA A 49 0.59 1.11 20.12
CA ALA A 49 1.65 1.79 20.86
C ALA A 49 2.87 0.89 21.13
N ILE A 50 4.02 1.52 21.35
CA ILE A 50 5.23 0.91 21.94
C ILE A 50 5.50 1.64 23.25
N THR A 51 5.60 0.92 24.36
CA THR A 51 5.83 1.50 25.68
C THR A 51 7.25 1.27 26.19
N ASN A 52 7.63 1.96 27.26
CA ASN A 52 8.86 1.77 28.03
C ASN A 52 10.13 2.05 27.20
N LEU A 53 10.11 3.09 26.40
CA LEU A 53 11.22 3.49 25.54
C LEU A 53 12.12 4.54 26.20
N SER A 54 13.36 4.61 25.73
CA SER A 54 14.38 5.59 26.13
C SER A 54 15.10 6.13 24.88
N LEU A 55 15.61 7.37 24.95
CA LEU A 55 16.31 8.01 23.84
C LEU A 55 17.76 7.49 23.75
N SER A 56 18.02 6.58 22.81
CA SER A 56 19.36 6.05 22.50
C SER A 56 20.22 7.10 21.77
N SER A 57 19.77 7.52 20.59
CA SER A 57 20.54 8.38 19.69
C SER A 57 19.67 9.45 19.04
N GLN A 58 20.31 10.51 18.54
CA GLN A 58 19.66 11.61 17.83
C GLN A 58 20.63 12.13 16.76
N ARG A 59 20.15 12.30 15.53
CA ARG A 59 20.96 12.74 14.38
C ARG A 59 20.17 13.62 13.42
N THR A 60 20.84 14.24 12.46
CA THR A 60 20.18 14.96 11.36
C THR A 60 19.81 14.00 10.21
N GLY A 61 18.55 14.05 9.78
CA GLY A 61 18.01 13.37 8.60
C GLY A 61 17.70 14.32 7.44
N LEU A 62 17.07 13.78 6.38
CA LEU A 62 16.67 14.51 5.17
C LEU A 62 15.85 15.77 5.50
N GLY A 63 16.05 16.86 4.76
CA GLY A 63 15.38 18.14 5.01
C GLY A 63 15.86 18.87 6.26
N GLY A 64 16.95 18.41 6.88
CA GLY A 64 17.43 18.91 8.17
C GLY A 64 16.53 18.54 9.36
N LYS A 65 15.69 17.51 9.23
CA LYS A 65 14.82 17.02 10.33
C LYS A 65 15.63 16.30 11.41
N THR A 66 15.18 16.44 12.66
CA THR A 66 15.69 15.64 13.78
C THR A 66 15.19 14.20 13.65
N VAL A 67 16.10 13.23 13.61
CA VAL A 67 15.77 11.80 13.71
C VAL A 67 16.21 11.29 15.08
N VAL A 68 15.24 10.87 15.90
CA VAL A 68 15.48 10.20 17.20
C VAL A 68 15.49 8.69 17.02
N GLU A 69 16.24 8.00 17.88
CA GLU A 69 16.28 6.55 18.03
C GLU A 69 15.81 6.18 19.43
N LEU A 70 14.74 5.40 19.51
CA LEU A 70 14.12 4.98 20.75
C LEU A 70 14.26 3.47 20.92
N ALA A 71 14.87 3.04 22.02
CA ALA A 71 15.07 1.64 22.37
C ALA A 71 14.39 1.32 23.71
N PRO A 72 14.05 0.05 24.03
CA PRO A 72 13.55 -0.33 25.34
C PRO A 72 14.45 0.19 26.46
N ASP A 73 13.86 0.74 27.52
CA ASP A 73 14.60 1.10 28.72
C ASP A 73 15.20 -0.17 29.34
N SER A 74 16.52 -0.14 29.53
CA SER A 74 17.33 -1.19 30.18
C SER A 74 16.74 -1.75 31.49
N ALA A 75 15.97 -0.98 32.25
CA ALA A 75 15.32 -1.42 33.48
C ALA A 75 14.03 -2.24 33.25
N THR A 76 13.54 -2.30 32.01
CA THR A 76 12.26 -2.92 31.62
C THR A 76 12.33 -3.76 30.33
N ALA A 77 13.49 -3.83 29.69
CA ALA A 77 13.73 -4.60 28.49
C ALA A 77 13.56 -6.12 28.75
N SER A 78 13.18 -6.87 27.71
CA SER A 78 13.29 -8.32 27.74
C SER A 78 14.76 -8.75 27.83
N THR A 79 15.00 -10.02 28.19
CA THR A 79 16.36 -10.61 28.21
C THR A 79 17.12 -10.47 26.89
N ASP A 80 16.41 -10.37 25.77
CA ASP A 80 16.99 -10.21 24.43
C ASP A 80 17.14 -8.75 23.98
N GLY A 81 16.63 -7.77 24.75
CA GLY A 81 16.67 -6.34 24.40
C GLY A 81 15.70 -5.90 23.30
N ASP A 82 14.78 -6.77 22.90
CA ASP A 82 13.86 -6.55 21.79
C ASP A 82 12.74 -5.54 22.11
N LEU A 83 12.23 -4.87 21.06
CA LEU A 83 10.98 -4.14 21.14
C LEU A 83 9.82 -5.08 21.50
N PRO A 84 8.86 -4.65 22.34
CA PRO A 84 7.65 -5.41 22.57
C PRO A 84 6.82 -5.51 21.28
N GLU A 85 6.03 -6.58 21.16
CA GLU A 85 5.15 -6.80 20.01
C GLU A 85 4.26 -5.59 19.71
N HIS A 86 4.28 -5.13 18.47
CA HIS A 86 3.60 -3.92 18.04
C HIS A 86 3.19 -3.95 16.56
N GLY A 87 2.21 -3.13 16.17
CA GLY A 87 1.75 -2.93 14.79
C GLY A 87 2.33 -1.69 14.10
N ILE A 88 3.27 -0.98 14.73
CA ILE A 88 3.94 0.20 14.17
C ILE A 88 4.85 -0.19 13.02
N ARG A 89 4.76 0.54 11.90
CA ARG A 89 5.52 0.30 10.66
C ARG A 89 6.24 1.57 10.19
N THR A 90 7.31 1.41 9.42
CA THR A 90 7.83 2.51 8.61
C THR A 90 6.77 2.90 7.56
N GLY A 91 6.22 4.11 7.49
CA GLY A 91 6.36 5.23 8.40
C GLY A 91 4.97 5.73 8.72
N ASP A 92 4.39 5.11 9.74
CA ASP A 92 3.22 5.62 10.43
C ASP A 92 3.51 7.02 10.97
N ILE A 93 2.47 7.85 11.03
CA ILE A 93 2.53 9.08 11.82
C ILE A 93 2.38 8.65 13.27
N VAL A 94 3.25 9.16 14.13
CA VAL A 94 3.31 8.84 15.55
C VAL A 94 3.46 10.11 16.37
N VAL A 95 3.02 10.05 17.62
CA VAL A 95 3.48 10.97 18.66
C VAL A 95 4.56 10.28 19.49
N VAL A 96 5.61 11.01 19.82
CA VAL A 96 6.62 10.66 20.83
C VAL A 96 6.35 11.52 22.05
N ALA A 97 6.01 10.90 23.18
CA ALA A 97 5.67 11.60 24.41
C ALA A 97 6.28 10.90 25.63
N GLU A 98 6.23 11.56 26.79
CA GLU A 98 6.47 10.88 28.06
C GLU A 98 5.32 9.91 28.36
N GLN A 99 5.65 8.71 28.83
CA GLN A 99 4.70 7.64 29.09
C GLN A 99 3.88 7.93 30.36
N PRO A 100 2.54 7.93 30.30
CA PRO A 100 1.71 8.06 31.49
C PRO A 100 1.96 6.93 32.49
N ALA A 101 1.85 7.21 33.78
CA ALA A 101 1.82 6.16 34.80
C ALA A 101 0.63 5.20 34.57
N GLY A 102 0.75 3.94 35.01
CA GLY A 102 -0.29 2.92 34.78
C GLY A 102 -1.67 3.25 35.37
N SER A 103 -1.73 4.20 36.31
CA SER A 103 -2.95 4.73 36.94
C SER A 103 -3.42 6.09 36.40
N ALA A 104 -2.79 6.61 35.33
CA ALA A 104 -3.06 7.94 34.80
C ALA A 104 -4.51 8.08 34.29
N LYS A 105 -5.13 9.24 34.56
CA LYS A 105 -6.54 9.47 34.17
C LYS A 105 -6.64 9.83 32.68
N LYS A 106 -7.79 9.57 32.05
CA LYS A 106 -8.04 9.86 30.61
C LYS A 106 -7.64 11.28 30.15
N ARG A 107 -7.74 12.27 31.05
CA ARG A 107 -7.33 13.66 30.81
C ARG A 107 -5.81 13.83 30.72
N GLU A 108 -5.07 13.12 31.57
CA GLU A 108 -3.61 13.16 31.69
C GLU A 108 -2.93 12.55 30.45
N VAL A 109 -3.50 11.46 29.92
CA VAL A 109 -3.07 10.87 28.64
C VAL A 109 -3.23 11.87 27.48
N ARG A 110 -4.35 12.59 27.40
CA ARG A 110 -4.57 13.65 26.39
C ARG A 110 -3.64 14.85 26.57
N GLU A 111 -3.36 15.26 27.80
CA GLU A 111 -2.45 16.37 28.08
C GLU A 111 -0.98 16.01 27.79
N LEU A 112 -0.60 14.73 27.91
CA LEU A 112 0.72 14.22 27.49
C LEU A 112 0.82 14.06 25.96
N GLU A 113 -0.25 13.62 25.28
CA GLU A 113 -0.33 13.58 23.82
C GLU A 113 -0.19 15.00 23.22
N ALA A 114 -0.89 15.98 23.79
CA ALA A 114 -0.83 17.39 23.33
C ALA A 114 0.54 18.06 23.54
N LYS A 115 1.38 17.51 24.43
CA LYS A 115 2.77 17.94 24.65
C LYS A 115 3.80 17.09 23.89
N GLY A 116 3.38 16.03 23.22
CA GLY A 116 4.25 15.11 22.52
C GLY A 116 4.70 15.63 21.15
N SER A 117 5.94 15.34 20.80
CA SER A 117 6.52 15.68 19.49
C SER A 117 5.96 14.74 18.42
N ARG A 118 5.34 15.31 17.38
CA ARG A 118 4.84 14.52 16.23
C ARG A 118 5.98 14.16 15.30
N GLY A 119 5.89 12.99 14.68
CA GLY A 119 6.85 12.57 13.69
C GLY A 119 6.38 11.42 12.82
N VAL A 120 7.25 11.04 11.88
CA VAL A 120 7.04 9.91 10.98
C VAL A 120 8.08 8.84 11.30
N VAL A 121 7.64 7.60 11.50
CA VAL A 121 8.56 6.48 11.72
C VAL A 121 9.46 6.31 10.49
N THR A 122 10.77 6.44 10.69
CA THR A 122 11.79 6.35 9.63
C THR A 122 12.39 4.96 9.53
N ARG A 123 12.43 4.18 10.61
CA ARG A 123 12.84 2.78 10.60
C ARG A 123 12.24 2.07 11.80
N VAL A 124 11.89 0.80 11.62
CA VAL A 124 11.66 -0.14 12.72
C VAL A 124 12.73 -1.22 12.62
N GLY A 125 13.39 -1.53 13.73
CA GLY A 125 14.32 -2.64 13.86
C GLY A 125 13.96 -3.49 15.08
N ARG A 126 14.66 -4.61 15.27
CA ARG A 126 14.33 -5.59 16.32
C ARG A 126 14.37 -4.98 17.74
N ALA A 127 15.36 -4.14 18.04
CA ALA A 127 15.59 -3.54 19.36
C ALA A 127 15.38 -2.02 19.44
N ALA A 128 14.97 -1.35 18.35
CA ALA A 128 14.79 0.11 18.34
C ALA A 128 13.87 0.60 17.21
N VAL A 129 13.23 1.76 17.43
CA VAL A 129 12.43 2.49 16.45
C VAL A 129 13.04 3.88 16.22
N TRP A 130 13.18 4.28 14.96
CA TRP A 130 13.68 5.61 14.57
C TRP A 130 12.53 6.46 14.04
N ILE A 131 12.47 7.73 14.45
CA ILE A 131 11.37 8.65 14.14
C ILE A 131 11.93 10.01 13.71
N ALA A 132 11.52 10.51 12.56
CA ALA A 132 11.79 11.88 12.13
C ALA A 132 10.72 12.80 12.71
N LEU A 133 11.11 13.71 13.59
CA LEU A 133 10.22 14.67 14.23
C LEU A 133 9.93 15.85 13.29
N ASP A 134 8.74 16.44 13.44
CA ASP A 134 8.28 17.55 12.61
C ASP A 134 8.67 18.93 13.17
N GLY A 135 8.91 19.09 14.47
CA GLY A 135 9.36 20.34 15.09
C GLY A 135 10.87 20.58 14.98
N GLU A 136 11.26 21.84 14.76
CA GLU A 136 12.67 22.24 14.70
C GLU A 136 13.34 22.26 16.09
N ASP A 137 12.54 22.49 17.13
CA ASP A 137 12.90 22.67 18.54
C ASP A 137 12.38 21.55 19.45
N ASP A 138 11.98 20.39 18.88
CA ASP A 138 11.46 19.23 19.64
C ASP A 138 12.56 18.56 20.51
N GLU A 139 12.81 19.12 21.68
CA GLU A 139 13.63 18.50 22.73
C GLU A 139 12.86 17.32 23.38
N VAL A 140 12.96 16.14 22.77
CA VAL A 140 12.71 14.82 23.44
C VAL A 140 13.76 14.54 24.55
N VAL A 141 14.54 15.56 24.92
CA VAL A 141 15.76 15.50 25.74
C VAL A 141 15.39 15.79 27.20
N GLY A 142 14.91 14.78 27.92
CA GLY A 142 14.73 14.87 29.38
C GLY A 142 13.67 13.96 30.00
N ALA A 143 12.74 13.42 29.21
CA ALA A 143 11.74 12.47 29.69
C ALA A 143 12.39 11.17 30.18
N ARG A 144 11.96 10.64 31.32
CA ARG A 144 12.55 9.43 31.91
C ARG A 144 12.11 8.14 31.23
N ARG A 145 10.88 8.12 30.71
CA ARG A 145 10.26 6.95 30.08
C ARG A 145 9.35 7.44 28.96
N LEU A 146 9.65 7.05 27.73
CA LEU A 146 8.93 7.46 26.53
C LEU A 146 7.96 6.36 26.09
N TRP A 147 6.95 6.77 25.32
CA TRP A 147 6.13 5.87 24.53
C TRP A 147 5.90 6.47 23.14
N VAL A 148 5.63 5.60 22.18
CA VAL A 148 5.29 5.95 20.79
C VAL A 148 3.87 5.48 20.56
N VAL A 149 2.98 6.38 20.15
CA VAL A 149 1.58 6.05 19.81
C VAL A 149 1.31 6.36 18.35
N LYS A 150 0.74 5.40 17.62
CA LYS A 150 0.32 5.57 16.24
C LYS A 150 -0.89 6.49 16.14
N LEU A 151 -0.77 7.52 15.32
CA LEU A 151 -1.82 8.47 14.99
C LEU A 151 -2.47 8.12 13.65
N ALA A 152 -3.67 8.65 13.40
CA ALA A 152 -4.26 8.64 12.07
C ALA A 152 -3.38 9.44 11.10
N ASN A 153 -3.20 8.93 9.87
CA ASN A 153 -2.29 9.51 8.89
C ASN A 153 -2.94 10.68 8.16
N ASP A 154 -2.92 11.89 8.74
CA ASP A 154 -3.56 13.07 8.13
C ASP A 154 -2.83 13.59 6.86
N VAL A 155 -1.57 13.18 6.64
CA VAL A 155 -0.73 13.68 5.53
C VAL A 155 -1.19 13.14 4.17
N THR A 156 -1.71 11.91 4.12
CA THR A 156 -2.29 11.34 2.88
C THR A 156 -3.53 12.13 2.45
N TYR A 157 -4.47 12.37 3.37
CA TYR A 157 -5.65 13.20 3.14
C TYR A 157 -5.30 14.63 2.78
N LYS A 158 -4.32 15.27 3.45
CA LYS A 158 -3.84 16.61 3.08
C LYS A 158 -3.38 16.68 1.61
N ARG A 159 -2.67 15.67 1.09
CA ARG A 159 -2.22 15.64 -0.33
C ARG A 159 -3.38 15.45 -1.31
N MET A 160 -4.31 14.53 -1.01
CA MET A 160 -5.53 14.36 -1.81
C MET A 160 -6.37 15.64 -1.81
N ASN A 161 -6.63 16.22 -0.63
CA ASN A 161 -7.43 17.43 -0.47
C ASN A 161 -6.79 18.63 -1.16
N GLN A 162 -5.46 18.80 -1.11
CA GLN A 162 -4.76 19.84 -1.88
C GLN A 162 -4.96 19.68 -3.39
N THR A 163 -4.92 18.45 -3.89
CA THR A 163 -5.10 18.12 -5.31
C THR A 163 -6.54 18.36 -5.76
N MET A 164 -7.52 17.92 -4.98
CA MET A 164 -8.95 18.19 -5.25
C MET A 164 -9.26 19.68 -5.16
N ASN A 165 -8.73 20.41 -4.18
CA ASN A 165 -8.87 21.87 -4.10
C ASN A 165 -8.21 22.61 -5.28
N ARG A 166 -7.18 22.03 -5.90
CA ARG A 166 -6.60 22.57 -7.14
C ARG A 166 -7.55 22.34 -8.32
N LEU A 167 -8.04 21.13 -8.52
CA LEU A 167 -9.05 20.81 -9.56
C LEU A 167 -10.31 21.69 -9.43
N LEU A 168 -10.81 21.89 -8.20
CA LEU A 168 -11.98 22.73 -7.90
C LEU A 168 -11.79 24.20 -8.31
N LYS A 169 -10.55 24.70 -8.30
CA LYS A 169 -10.22 26.11 -8.59
C LYS A 169 -9.76 26.34 -10.03
N MET A 170 -9.50 25.28 -10.80
CA MET A 170 -9.10 25.39 -12.20
C MET A 170 -10.27 25.88 -13.05
N LYS A 171 -9.99 26.83 -13.94
CA LYS A 171 -10.94 27.33 -14.93
C LYS A 171 -10.96 26.43 -16.18
N ASP A 172 -11.98 26.57 -17.02
CA ASP A 172 -12.10 25.73 -18.22
C ASP A 172 -10.93 25.91 -19.20
N ASP A 173 -10.41 27.13 -19.35
CA ASP A 173 -9.22 27.44 -20.14
C ASP A 173 -7.93 26.78 -19.61
N GLU A 174 -7.89 26.40 -18.33
CA GLU A 174 -6.77 25.66 -17.73
C GLU A 174 -6.86 24.14 -17.93
N TYR A 175 -7.99 23.61 -18.42
CA TYR A 175 -8.14 22.18 -18.68
C TYR A 175 -7.40 21.78 -19.97
N SER A 176 -6.24 21.15 -19.79
CA SER A 176 -5.50 20.50 -20.88
C SER A 176 -6.34 19.43 -21.58
N GLY A 177 -6.04 19.13 -22.85
CA GLY A 177 -6.73 18.07 -23.60
C GLY A 177 -6.73 16.72 -22.87
N PHE A 178 -5.64 16.41 -22.18
CA PHE A 178 -5.52 15.25 -21.29
C PHE A 178 -6.57 15.25 -20.16
N ILE A 179 -6.71 16.35 -19.41
CA ILE A 179 -7.73 16.49 -18.36
C ILE A 179 -9.13 16.39 -18.97
N ARG A 180 -9.37 17.05 -20.11
CA ARG A 180 -10.66 16.98 -20.82
C ARG A 180 -11.04 15.55 -21.23
N VAL A 181 -10.08 14.73 -21.67
CA VAL A 181 -10.31 13.29 -21.93
C VAL A 181 -10.60 12.52 -20.64
N LEU A 182 -9.83 12.73 -19.57
CA LEU A 182 -10.05 12.00 -18.30
C LEU A 182 -11.38 12.33 -17.62
N PHE A 183 -11.98 13.48 -17.90
CA PHE A 183 -13.32 13.86 -17.44
C PHE A 183 -14.44 13.65 -18.47
N GLY A 184 -14.11 13.21 -19.69
CA GLY A 184 -15.10 12.94 -20.74
C GLY A 184 -15.67 14.19 -21.43
N LEU A 185 -15.04 15.34 -21.23
CA LEU A 185 -15.33 16.57 -21.98
C LEU A 185 -14.93 16.42 -23.46
N THR A 186 -13.96 15.55 -23.75
CA THR A 186 -13.55 15.12 -25.09
C THR A 186 -13.38 13.60 -25.16
N SER A 187 -13.52 13.03 -26.37
CA SER A 187 -13.13 11.63 -26.63
C SER A 187 -11.59 11.50 -26.59
N PRO A 188 -11.03 10.33 -26.21
CA PRO A 188 -9.63 10.02 -26.44
C PRO A 188 -9.29 10.12 -27.94
N SER A 189 -8.04 10.46 -28.27
CA SER A 189 -7.57 10.40 -29.65
C SER A 189 -7.68 8.95 -30.18
N PRO A 190 -8.12 8.73 -31.43
CA PRO A 190 -8.06 7.42 -32.04
C PRO A 190 -6.63 6.88 -32.04
N VAL A 191 -6.45 5.64 -31.59
CA VAL A 191 -5.25 4.85 -31.88
C VAL A 191 -5.29 4.50 -33.37
N ALA A 192 -4.16 4.67 -34.07
CA ALA A 192 -4.11 4.37 -35.49
C ALA A 192 -4.39 2.87 -35.73
N THR A 193 -5.42 2.57 -36.52
CA THR A 193 -5.74 1.20 -36.95
C THR A 193 -4.83 0.70 -38.06
N ASP A 194 -4.11 1.62 -38.70
CA ASP A 194 -3.34 1.36 -39.90
C ASP A 194 -1.95 0.82 -39.52
N LEU A 195 -1.85 -0.51 -39.49
CA LEU A 195 -0.62 -1.27 -39.29
C LEU A 195 0.49 -0.93 -40.29
N GLU A 196 0.22 -0.14 -41.33
CA GLU A 196 1.19 0.29 -42.35
C GLU A 196 2.24 1.29 -41.84
N LYS A 197 1.98 1.93 -40.68
CA LYS A 197 3.03 2.57 -39.88
C LYS A 197 3.33 1.72 -38.65
N GLU A 198 3.78 0.48 -38.89
CA GLU A 198 4.56 -0.25 -37.89
C GLU A 198 5.68 0.65 -37.39
N ILE A 199 5.53 1.14 -36.16
CA ILE A 199 6.70 1.46 -35.35
C ILE A 199 7.44 0.13 -35.26
N LYS A 200 8.61 0.04 -35.90
CA LYS A 200 9.49 -1.13 -35.80
C LYS A 200 10.06 -1.19 -34.39
N LEU A 201 9.22 -1.68 -33.47
CA LEU A 201 9.56 -1.90 -32.08
C LEU A 201 10.53 -3.08 -32.02
N GLU A 202 11.79 -2.77 -31.80
CA GLU A 202 12.77 -3.73 -31.31
C GLU A 202 12.43 -4.08 -29.87
N TRP A 203 11.73 -5.21 -29.69
CA TRP A 203 11.44 -5.81 -28.39
C TRP A 203 12.74 -6.02 -27.61
N ILE A 204 12.80 -5.51 -26.38
CA ILE A 204 13.98 -5.64 -25.53
C ILE A 204 13.93 -6.99 -24.81
N ASP A 205 12.74 -7.42 -24.37
CA ASP A 205 12.50 -8.77 -23.91
C ASP A 205 11.92 -9.67 -25.03
N PRO A 206 12.63 -10.75 -25.44
CA PRO A 206 12.15 -11.66 -26.48
C PRO A 206 11.09 -12.66 -25.99
N SER A 207 10.86 -12.78 -24.68
CA SER A 207 9.91 -13.75 -24.09
C SER A 207 8.45 -13.27 -24.07
N LEU A 208 8.20 -12.02 -24.46
CA LEU A 208 6.87 -11.40 -24.50
C LEU A 208 5.89 -12.19 -25.39
N ASN A 209 4.72 -12.51 -24.85
CA ASN A 209 3.62 -13.10 -25.62
C ASN A 209 2.83 -12.03 -26.42
N GLU A 210 1.99 -12.47 -27.36
CA GLU A 210 1.26 -11.53 -28.23
C GLU A 210 0.26 -10.63 -27.49
N SER A 211 -0.37 -11.08 -26.39
CA SER A 211 -1.26 -10.23 -25.59
C SER A 211 -0.50 -9.10 -24.89
N GLN A 212 0.73 -9.37 -24.46
CA GLN A 212 1.64 -8.37 -23.90
C GLN A 212 2.12 -7.41 -25.00
N LYS A 213 2.56 -7.91 -26.16
CA LYS A 213 2.97 -7.07 -27.30
C LYS A 213 1.87 -6.15 -27.80
N ASP A 214 0.62 -6.63 -27.92
CA ASP A 214 -0.53 -5.78 -28.26
C ASP A 214 -0.77 -4.71 -27.18
N GLY A 215 -0.75 -5.09 -25.90
CA GLY A 215 -0.84 -4.15 -24.78
C GLY A 215 0.26 -3.07 -24.81
N ILE A 216 1.50 -3.44 -25.16
CA ILE A 216 2.63 -2.52 -25.29
C ILE A 216 2.45 -1.55 -26.47
N ARG A 217 2.17 -2.07 -27.68
CA ARG A 217 1.87 -1.24 -28.87
C ARG A 217 0.75 -0.24 -28.57
N PHE A 218 -0.37 -0.75 -28.07
CA PHE A 218 -1.53 0.05 -27.68
C PHE A 218 -1.18 1.14 -26.65
N ALA A 219 -0.39 0.80 -25.61
CA ALA A 219 0.04 1.77 -24.61
C ALA A 219 0.99 2.84 -25.15
N LEU A 220 1.80 2.52 -26.17
CA LEU A 220 2.69 3.48 -26.84
C LEU A 220 1.91 4.42 -27.77
N ASP A 221 1.00 3.89 -28.60
CA ASP A 221 0.25 4.66 -29.60
C ASP A 221 -0.88 5.53 -29.01
N SER A 222 -1.45 5.12 -27.88
CA SER A 222 -2.47 5.90 -27.16
C SER A 222 -1.93 7.27 -26.74
N LYS A 223 -2.59 8.37 -27.10
CA LYS A 223 -2.06 9.72 -26.82
C LYS A 223 -2.33 10.20 -25.39
N GLU A 224 -3.55 10.09 -24.91
CA GLU A 224 -3.95 10.61 -23.59
C GLU A 224 -4.06 9.52 -22.51
N VAL A 225 -4.67 8.37 -22.84
CA VAL A 225 -5.00 7.32 -21.85
C VAL A 225 -4.91 5.92 -22.45
N ALA A 226 -4.28 5.00 -21.72
CA ALA A 226 -4.32 3.55 -21.97
C ALA A 226 -4.60 2.78 -20.66
N LEU A 227 -5.47 1.77 -20.73
CA LEU A 227 -5.73 0.84 -19.62
C LEU A 227 -5.15 -0.55 -19.96
N ILE A 228 -4.20 -1.02 -19.14
CA ILE A 228 -3.67 -2.38 -19.19
C ILE A 228 -4.34 -3.19 -18.09
N HIS A 229 -5.32 -4.01 -18.47
CA HIS A 229 -5.98 -4.96 -17.60
C HIS A 229 -5.08 -6.20 -17.48
N GLY A 230 -4.46 -6.38 -16.32
CA GLY A 230 -3.54 -7.49 -16.05
C GLY A 230 -4.09 -8.43 -14.96
N PRO A 231 -4.86 -9.47 -15.35
CA PRO A 231 -5.32 -10.55 -14.47
C PRO A 231 -4.18 -11.27 -13.70
N PRO A 232 -4.48 -12.07 -12.67
CA PRO A 232 -3.48 -12.79 -11.88
C PRO A 232 -2.52 -13.60 -12.75
N GLY A 233 -1.22 -13.50 -12.48
CA GLY A 233 -0.17 -14.26 -13.19
C GLY A 233 0.14 -13.81 -14.63
N THR A 234 -0.52 -12.80 -15.19
CA THR A 234 -0.39 -12.43 -16.63
C THR A 234 0.86 -11.62 -17.01
N GLY A 235 1.78 -11.38 -16.07
CA GLY A 235 2.99 -10.58 -16.32
C GLY A 235 2.73 -9.08 -16.48
N LYS A 236 1.73 -8.52 -15.79
CA LYS A 236 1.41 -7.08 -15.77
C LYS A 236 2.64 -6.19 -15.55
N THR A 237 3.40 -6.42 -14.48
CA THR A 237 4.62 -5.66 -14.18
C THR A 237 5.69 -5.87 -15.24
N HIS A 238 5.86 -7.08 -15.77
CA HIS A 238 6.81 -7.36 -16.87
C HIS A 238 6.44 -6.59 -18.15
N THR A 239 5.15 -6.50 -18.47
CA THR A 239 4.62 -5.67 -19.57
C THR A 239 4.91 -4.19 -19.36
N LEU A 240 4.74 -3.68 -18.12
CA LEU A 240 5.08 -2.30 -17.78
C LEU A 240 6.57 -1.97 -17.94
N ILE A 241 7.46 -2.92 -17.65
CA ILE A 241 8.90 -2.74 -17.84
C ILE A 241 9.22 -2.47 -19.31
N GLU A 242 8.71 -3.28 -20.23
CA GLU A 242 8.89 -3.03 -21.68
C GLU A 242 8.29 -1.68 -22.10
N ILE A 243 7.08 -1.32 -21.63
CA ILE A 243 6.47 -0.01 -21.91
C ILE A 243 7.40 1.14 -21.47
N ILE A 244 7.97 1.07 -20.25
CA ILE A 244 8.88 2.08 -19.72
C ILE A 244 10.13 2.17 -20.61
N LEU A 245 10.74 1.04 -20.95
CA LEU A 245 11.97 1.00 -21.75
C LEU A 245 11.77 1.52 -23.18
N GLN A 246 10.63 1.20 -23.81
CA GLN A 246 10.27 1.74 -25.13
C GLN A 246 9.98 3.25 -25.08
N MET A 247 9.33 3.74 -24.02
CA MET A 247 9.18 5.19 -23.78
C MET A 247 10.52 5.90 -23.59
N LEU A 248 11.50 5.26 -22.95
CA LEU A 248 12.86 5.78 -22.81
C LEU A 248 13.63 5.79 -24.14
N LYS A 249 13.48 4.76 -24.99
CA LYS A 249 13.99 4.77 -26.39
C LYS A 249 13.42 5.97 -27.18
N ALA A 250 12.16 6.32 -26.95
CA ALA A 250 11.52 7.53 -27.49
C ALA A 250 11.89 8.85 -26.78
N ASN A 251 12.89 8.83 -25.87
CA ASN A 251 13.38 9.97 -25.08
C ASN A 251 12.30 10.67 -24.21
N LEU A 252 11.20 9.98 -23.89
CA LEU A 252 10.15 10.49 -23.00
C LEU A 252 10.59 10.41 -21.53
N ARG A 253 10.14 11.36 -20.72
CA ARG A 253 10.34 11.31 -19.26
C ARG A 253 9.13 10.71 -18.57
N VAL A 254 9.34 9.68 -17.76
CA VAL A 254 8.29 8.85 -17.16
C VAL A 254 8.25 9.00 -15.64
N LEU A 255 7.07 9.20 -15.09
CA LEU A 255 6.80 9.07 -13.65
C LEU A 255 6.01 7.79 -13.40
N VAL A 256 6.61 6.82 -12.74
CA VAL A 256 5.97 5.57 -12.34
C VAL A 256 5.45 5.69 -10.91
N CYS A 257 4.20 5.30 -10.71
CA CYS A 257 3.51 5.37 -9.44
C CYS A 257 2.81 4.06 -9.09
N GLY A 258 2.55 3.86 -7.79
CA GLY A 258 1.70 2.79 -7.27
C GLY A 258 1.15 3.14 -5.88
N PRO A 259 0.08 2.48 -5.42
CA PRO A 259 -0.51 2.76 -4.12
C PRO A 259 0.39 2.31 -2.95
N SER A 260 1.19 1.25 -3.12
CA SER A 260 2.05 0.66 -2.08
C SER A 260 3.54 0.79 -2.43
N ASN A 261 4.44 0.75 -1.43
CA ASN A 261 5.89 0.74 -1.72
C ASN A 261 6.30 -0.51 -2.51
N ILE A 262 5.77 -1.68 -2.15
CA ILE A 262 6.07 -2.96 -2.82
C ILE A 262 5.74 -2.89 -4.32
N SER A 263 4.58 -2.34 -4.71
CA SER A 263 4.22 -2.20 -6.13
C SER A 263 5.24 -1.38 -6.93
N VAL A 264 5.81 -0.34 -6.32
CA VAL A 264 6.80 0.55 -6.96
C VAL A 264 8.20 -0.09 -6.95
N ASP A 265 8.57 -0.71 -5.83
CA ASP A 265 9.88 -1.35 -5.64
C ASP A 265 10.06 -2.54 -6.59
N ASN A 266 9.01 -3.34 -6.78
CA ASN A 266 8.97 -4.43 -7.76
C ASN A 266 9.25 -3.97 -9.21
N ILE A 267 8.96 -2.71 -9.54
CA ILE A 267 9.31 -2.11 -10.83
C ILE A 267 10.78 -1.64 -10.81
N VAL A 268 11.26 -1.02 -9.73
CA VAL A 268 12.68 -0.62 -9.60
C VAL A 268 13.61 -1.83 -9.76
N GLU A 269 13.32 -2.94 -9.07
CA GLU A 269 14.15 -4.17 -9.14
C GLU A 269 14.28 -4.70 -10.57
N ARG A 270 13.20 -4.64 -11.35
CA ARG A 270 13.19 -5.11 -12.75
C ARG A 270 13.79 -4.08 -13.72
N LEU A 271 13.75 -2.78 -13.41
CA LEU A 271 14.41 -1.74 -14.22
C LEU A 271 15.93 -1.65 -13.98
N ALA A 272 16.41 -1.92 -12.76
CA ALA A 272 17.80 -1.74 -12.38
C ALA A 272 18.82 -2.50 -13.27
N PRO A 273 18.59 -3.76 -13.70
CA PRO A 273 19.49 -4.48 -14.60
C PRO A 273 19.73 -3.80 -15.96
N HIS A 274 18.78 -2.98 -16.44
CA HIS A 274 18.90 -2.25 -17.71
C HIS A 274 19.83 -1.02 -17.63
N LYS A 275 20.41 -0.72 -16.46
CA LYS A 275 21.41 0.36 -16.24
C LYS A 275 20.93 1.76 -16.65
N ILE A 276 19.61 2.00 -16.57
CA ILE A 276 18.99 3.28 -16.87
C ILE A 276 19.00 4.24 -15.66
N PRO A 277 19.01 5.57 -15.87
CA PRO A 277 18.96 6.56 -14.79
C PRO A 277 17.56 6.65 -14.17
N ILE A 278 17.32 5.76 -13.20
CA ILE A 278 16.11 5.67 -12.37
C ILE A 278 16.32 6.28 -10.98
N MET A 279 15.28 6.93 -10.45
CA MET A 279 15.25 7.47 -9.08
C MET A 279 14.00 7.01 -8.34
N ARG A 280 14.16 6.47 -7.13
CA ARG A 280 13.08 6.07 -6.23
C ARG A 280 12.85 7.11 -5.12
N LEU A 281 11.67 7.72 -5.10
CA LEU A 281 11.23 8.64 -4.05
C LEU A 281 10.48 7.91 -2.94
N GLY A 282 11.14 7.67 -1.82
CA GLY A 282 10.54 7.08 -0.63
C GLY A 282 11.56 6.98 0.49
N HIS A 283 11.09 6.93 1.73
CA HIS A 283 11.99 6.81 2.88
C HIS A 283 12.68 5.43 2.86
N PRO A 284 14.02 5.34 2.93
CA PRO A 284 14.79 4.10 2.77
C PRO A 284 14.25 2.86 3.49
N ALA A 285 13.89 2.94 4.78
CA ALA A 285 13.38 1.76 5.50
C ALA A 285 11.89 1.40 5.21
N ARG A 286 11.29 1.96 4.16
CA ARG A 286 10.07 1.44 3.51
C ARG A 286 10.35 0.72 2.20
N LEU A 287 11.61 0.77 1.73
CA LEU A 287 12.02 0.26 0.43
C LEU A 287 12.63 -1.14 0.58
N LEU A 288 12.52 -1.97 -0.45
CA LEU A 288 13.27 -3.23 -0.54
C LEU A 288 14.79 -2.97 -0.51
N PRO A 289 15.62 -3.84 0.11
CA PRO A 289 17.07 -3.63 0.21
C PRO A 289 17.78 -3.46 -1.15
N SER A 290 17.35 -4.23 -2.14
CA SER A 290 17.70 -4.16 -3.57
C SER A 290 17.51 -2.77 -4.19
N VAL A 291 16.49 -2.04 -3.74
CA VAL A 291 16.04 -0.74 -4.28
C VAL A 291 16.76 0.45 -3.64
N LEU A 292 17.41 0.26 -2.50
CA LEU A 292 18.03 1.33 -1.71
C LEU A 292 19.03 2.18 -2.51
N ASN A 293 19.84 1.56 -3.37
CA ASN A 293 20.85 2.26 -4.18
C ASN A 293 20.25 3.24 -5.20
N HIS A 294 18.97 3.10 -5.54
CA HIS A 294 18.23 4.00 -6.42
C HIS A 294 17.40 5.03 -5.64
N SER A 295 17.38 4.98 -4.30
CA SER A 295 16.59 5.91 -3.49
C SER A 295 17.20 7.31 -3.43
N LEU A 296 16.35 8.35 -3.49
CA LEU A 296 16.81 9.75 -3.44
C LEU A 296 17.74 10.01 -2.25
N ASP A 297 17.38 9.52 -1.07
CA ASP A 297 18.14 9.70 0.18
C ASP A 297 19.55 9.08 0.13
N ILE A 298 19.78 8.06 -0.70
CA ILE A 298 21.10 7.46 -0.93
C ILE A 298 21.82 8.16 -2.08
N LEU A 299 21.12 8.52 -3.15
CA LEU A 299 21.68 9.27 -4.28
C LEU A 299 22.19 10.66 -3.84
N THR A 300 21.51 11.34 -2.92
CA THR A 300 21.97 12.61 -2.31
C THR A 300 23.16 12.47 -1.36
N GLN A 301 23.64 11.24 -1.12
CA GLN A 301 24.84 10.94 -0.32
C GLN A 301 25.99 10.32 -1.14
N THR A 302 25.68 9.70 -2.28
CA THR A 302 26.62 8.88 -3.08
C THR A 302 26.96 9.48 -4.45
N SER A 303 26.10 10.32 -5.02
CA SER A 303 26.37 10.99 -6.31
C SER A 303 27.43 12.09 -6.18
N ASP A 304 28.01 12.52 -7.31
CA ASP A 304 28.93 13.66 -7.32
C ASP A 304 28.26 14.96 -6.83
N ALA A 305 26.95 15.11 -7.08
CA ALA A 305 26.12 16.20 -6.56
C ALA A 305 26.00 16.20 -5.01
N ALA A 306 26.22 15.05 -4.36
CA ALA A 306 26.21 14.91 -2.90
C ALA A 306 27.41 15.59 -2.22
N ALA A 307 28.52 15.78 -2.93
CA ALA A 307 29.75 16.38 -2.36
C ALA A 307 29.45 17.73 -1.70
N ILE A 308 28.60 18.54 -2.33
CA ILE A 308 28.18 19.87 -1.86
C ILE A 308 27.47 19.80 -0.48
N VAL A 309 26.76 18.71 -0.19
CA VAL A 309 25.93 18.52 1.01
C VAL A 309 26.72 17.87 2.16
N LYS A 310 27.72 17.05 1.83
CA LYS A 310 28.48 16.21 2.76
C LYS A 310 29.21 17.00 3.85
N ASP A 311 29.81 18.12 3.50
CA ASP A 311 30.62 18.92 4.43
C ASP A 311 29.76 19.58 5.51
N VAL A 312 28.68 20.26 5.11
CA VAL A 312 27.74 20.90 6.04
C VAL A 312 27.10 19.88 6.97
N ARG A 313 26.76 18.67 6.46
CA ARG A 313 26.26 17.58 7.30
C ARG A 313 27.26 17.17 8.38
N LYS A 314 28.53 16.99 8.01
CA LYS A 314 29.60 16.61 8.94
C LYS A 314 29.82 17.67 10.01
N GLU A 315 29.73 18.94 9.65
CA GLU A 315 29.82 20.06 10.60
C GLU A 315 28.63 20.07 11.57
N MET A 316 27.40 19.90 11.06
CA MET A 316 26.19 19.79 11.87
C MET A 316 26.25 18.65 12.87
N ASP A 317 26.60 17.43 12.44
CA ASP A 317 26.69 16.27 13.33
C ASP A 317 27.78 16.47 14.40
N THR A 318 28.88 17.18 14.06
CA THR A 318 29.95 17.55 15.02
C THR A 318 29.46 18.55 16.07
N LYS A 319 28.77 19.62 15.65
CA LYS A 319 28.16 20.61 16.56
C LYS A 319 27.05 19.99 17.43
N GLN A 320 26.24 19.09 16.87
CA GLN A 320 25.21 18.38 17.62
C GLN A 320 25.82 17.46 18.69
N ALA A 321 26.91 16.75 18.38
CA ALA A 321 27.65 15.93 19.34
C ALA A 321 28.31 16.77 20.46
N SER A 322 28.67 18.03 20.22
CA SER A 322 29.27 18.88 21.27
C SER A 322 28.27 19.30 22.35
N ILE A 323 26.97 19.43 22.03
CA ILE A 323 25.91 19.81 23.00
C ILE A 323 25.92 18.91 24.24
N ARG A 324 26.07 17.58 24.06
CA ARG A 324 26.12 16.61 25.17
C ARG A 324 27.33 16.82 26.10
N LYS A 325 28.41 17.46 25.62
CA LYS A 325 29.65 17.71 26.38
C LYS A 325 29.65 19.09 27.04
N THR A 326 28.95 20.07 26.46
CA THR A 326 28.87 21.45 26.97
C THR A 326 28.04 21.53 28.26
N LYS A 327 28.63 22.07 29.34
CA LYS A 327 27.94 22.32 30.63
C LYS A 327 27.38 23.74 30.76
N SER A 328 27.92 24.72 30.03
CA SER A 328 27.49 26.12 30.08
C SER A 328 26.22 26.36 29.24
N GLY A 329 25.18 26.92 29.86
CA GLY A 329 23.93 27.27 29.16
C GLY A 329 24.12 28.34 28.07
N LYS A 330 25.06 29.27 28.26
CA LYS A 330 25.39 30.31 27.27
C LYS A 330 26.05 29.72 26.03
N GLU A 331 26.95 28.76 26.21
CA GLU A 331 27.61 28.04 25.11
C GLU A 331 26.61 27.13 24.37
N ARG A 332 25.73 26.41 25.09
CA ARG A 332 24.64 25.65 24.44
C ARG A 332 23.77 26.53 23.55
N LYS A 333 23.39 27.72 24.04
CA LYS A 333 22.59 28.67 23.25
C LYS A 333 23.32 29.15 21.99
N ALA A 334 24.64 29.34 22.05
CA ALA A 334 25.45 29.65 20.87
C ALA A 334 25.48 28.48 19.87
N ILE A 335 25.73 27.25 20.34
CA ILE A 335 25.74 26.04 19.49
C ILE A 335 24.38 25.81 18.81
N TYR A 336 23.27 26.08 19.49
CA TYR A 336 21.93 26.05 18.87
C TYR A 336 21.74 27.13 17.79
N GLY A 337 22.35 28.31 17.95
CA GLY A 337 22.42 29.35 16.91
C GLY A 337 23.16 28.87 15.67
N ASP A 338 24.40 28.40 15.84
CA ASP A 338 25.23 27.85 14.76
C ASP A 338 24.50 26.72 14.01
N LEU A 339 23.90 25.78 14.75
CA LEU A 339 23.13 24.67 14.17
C LEU A 339 21.92 25.15 13.36
N ARG A 340 21.29 26.26 13.73
CA ARG A 340 20.16 26.82 12.98
C ARG A 340 20.61 27.39 11.63
N GLU A 341 21.76 28.05 11.58
CA GLU A 341 22.35 28.55 10.34
C GLU A 341 22.83 27.41 9.45
N LEU A 342 23.56 26.44 10.01
CA LEU A 342 23.98 25.23 9.29
C LEU A 342 22.80 24.42 8.76
N ARG A 343 21.70 24.27 9.52
CA ARG A 343 20.45 23.64 9.05
C ARG A 343 19.84 24.37 7.85
N LYS A 344 19.89 25.72 7.84
CA LYS A 344 19.39 26.53 6.73
C LYS A 344 20.25 26.32 5.49
N GLU A 345 21.57 26.41 5.61
CA GLU A 345 22.50 26.17 4.50
C GLU A 345 22.39 24.74 3.95
N PHE A 346 22.31 23.75 4.85
CA PHE A 346 22.11 22.34 4.49
C PHE A 346 20.87 22.17 3.61
N ARG A 347 19.72 22.74 4.00
CA ARG A 347 18.47 22.67 3.22
C ARG A 347 18.60 23.35 1.85
N GLU A 348 19.30 24.48 1.75
CA GLU A 348 19.52 25.16 0.47
C GLU A 348 20.41 24.37 -0.48
N ARG A 349 21.49 23.77 0.03
CA ARG A 349 22.41 22.89 -0.72
C ARG A 349 21.73 21.56 -1.11
N GLU A 350 21.03 20.93 -0.16
CA GLU A 350 20.25 19.70 -0.38
C GLU A 350 19.18 19.92 -1.44
N LYS A 351 18.43 21.03 -1.40
CA LYS A 351 17.44 21.37 -2.43
C LYS A 351 18.06 21.45 -3.82
N LYS A 352 19.22 22.11 -3.99
CA LYS A 352 19.94 22.19 -5.27
C LYS A 352 20.37 20.81 -5.78
N CYS A 353 20.90 19.97 -4.89
CA CYS A 353 21.28 18.59 -5.20
C CYS A 353 20.06 17.76 -5.65
N VAL A 354 18.98 17.78 -4.87
CA VAL A 354 17.71 17.09 -5.18
C VAL A 354 17.15 17.54 -6.54
N THR A 355 17.02 18.84 -6.81
CA THR A 355 16.54 19.35 -8.11
C THR A 355 17.43 18.88 -9.27
N THR A 356 18.75 18.84 -9.09
CA THR A 356 19.69 18.37 -10.11
C THR A 356 19.48 16.88 -10.41
N LEU A 357 19.45 16.04 -9.37
CA LEU A 357 19.26 14.59 -9.51
C LEU A 357 17.89 14.24 -10.09
N VAL A 358 16.83 14.93 -9.65
CA VAL A 358 15.46 14.74 -10.18
C VAL A 358 15.41 15.16 -11.65
N GLY A 359 15.96 16.32 -12.02
CA GLY A 359 15.98 16.80 -13.40
C GLY A 359 16.77 15.91 -14.37
N GLN A 360 17.84 15.27 -13.90
CA GLN A 360 18.63 14.30 -14.67
C GLN A 360 17.95 12.92 -14.80
N SER A 361 17.01 12.59 -13.91
CA SER A 361 16.32 11.30 -13.90
C SER A 361 15.31 11.18 -15.03
N LYS A 362 15.46 10.16 -15.88
CA LYS A 362 14.54 9.86 -16.99
C LYS A 362 13.31 9.09 -16.52
N VAL A 363 13.47 8.25 -15.50
CA VAL A 363 12.38 7.60 -14.78
C VAL A 363 12.43 8.00 -13.32
N VAL A 364 11.32 8.55 -12.82
CA VAL A 364 11.12 8.76 -11.38
C VAL A 364 10.06 7.78 -10.90
N LEU A 365 10.29 7.12 -9.78
CA LEU A 365 9.41 6.11 -9.20
C LEU A 365 8.99 6.54 -7.80
N ALA A 366 7.69 6.64 -7.53
CA ALA A 366 7.16 7.10 -6.23
C ALA A 366 5.89 6.33 -5.85
N THR A 367 5.46 6.37 -4.60
CA THR A 367 4.05 6.03 -4.32
C THR A 367 3.16 7.18 -4.80
N LEU A 368 1.87 6.93 -5.05
CA LEU A 368 0.90 7.97 -5.45
C LEU A 368 0.94 9.20 -4.53
N HIS A 369 0.97 8.96 -3.22
CA HIS A 369 1.19 10.01 -2.23
C HIS A 369 2.58 10.64 -2.36
N GLY A 370 3.63 9.82 -2.50
CA GLY A 370 5.03 10.25 -2.66
C GLY A 370 5.25 11.20 -3.83
N ALA A 371 4.51 11.04 -4.93
CA ALA A 371 4.57 11.92 -6.10
C ALA A 371 4.16 13.38 -5.79
N GLY A 372 3.32 13.59 -4.77
CA GLY A 372 3.00 14.93 -4.24
C GLY A 372 4.06 15.52 -3.29
N GLY A 373 5.28 14.96 -3.28
CA GLY A 373 6.42 15.49 -2.52
C GLY A 373 6.93 16.81 -3.09
N PHE A 374 7.54 17.65 -2.24
CA PHE A 374 8.09 18.95 -2.66
C PHE A 374 9.17 18.80 -3.75
N GLN A 375 9.82 17.63 -3.81
CA GLN A 375 10.86 17.27 -4.77
C GLN A 375 10.36 17.24 -6.22
N LEU A 376 9.05 17.02 -6.45
CA LEU A 376 8.45 16.96 -7.79
C LEU A 376 7.51 18.13 -8.10
N LYS A 377 7.42 19.14 -7.22
CA LYS A 377 6.38 20.18 -7.31
C LYS A 377 6.35 20.91 -8.65
N ASP A 378 7.53 21.22 -9.19
CA ASP A 378 7.71 22.01 -10.40
C ASP A 378 8.13 21.13 -11.61
N GLU A 379 8.13 19.81 -11.43
CA GLU A 379 8.54 18.84 -12.45
C GLU A 379 7.40 18.51 -13.42
N LYS A 380 7.77 18.25 -14.67
CA LYS A 380 6.87 17.79 -15.73
C LYS A 380 7.31 16.42 -16.24
N PHE A 381 6.32 15.59 -16.57
CA PHE A 381 6.51 14.26 -17.15
C PHE A 381 5.68 14.16 -18.43
N ASP A 382 6.17 13.41 -19.41
CA ASP A 382 5.40 13.17 -20.63
C ASP A 382 4.34 12.11 -20.37
N VAL A 383 4.70 11.07 -19.60
CA VAL A 383 3.83 9.96 -19.23
C VAL A 383 3.87 9.71 -17.73
N VAL A 384 2.68 9.52 -17.13
CA VAL A 384 2.53 8.88 -15.82
C VAL A 384 2.07 7.45 -16.02
N ILE A 385 2.73 6.50 -15.36
CA ILE A 385 2.31 5.10 -15.30
C ILE A 385 1.85 4.84 -13.86
N ILE A 386 0.67 4.27 -13.68
CA ILE A 386 0.17 3.85 -12.35
C ILE A 386 -0.03 2.35 -12.38
N ASP A 387 0.80 1.60 -11.66
CA ASP A 387 0.57 0.18 -11.38
C ASP A 387 -0.35 0.01 -10.18
N GLU A 388 -1.07 -1.11 -10.13
CA GLU A 388 -2.18 -1.38 -9.22
C GLU A 388 -3.21 -0.25 -9.11
N ALA A 389 -3.54 0.39 -10.24
CA ALA A 389 -4.49 1.50 -10.32
C ALA A 389 -5.91 1.14 -9.85
N SER A 390 -6.26 -0.15 -9.80
CA SER A 390 -7.53 -0.66 -9.24
C SER A 390 -7.53 -0.80 -7.71
N GLN A 391 -6.37 -0.67 -7.06
CA GLN A 391 -6.24 -0.64 -5.59
C GLN A 391 -6.11 0.80 -5.05
N ALA A 392 -6.15 1.81 -5.93
CA ALA A 392 -5.97 3.22 -5.58
C ALA A 392 -7.29 4.01 -5.58
N LEU A 393 -7.49 4.87 -4.58
CA LEU A 393 -8.56 5.87 -4.60
C LEU A 393 -8.31 6.84 -5.76
N GLU A 394 -9.36 7.24 -6.49
CA GLU A 394 -9.20 8.15 -7.63
C GLU A 394 -8.52 9.48 -7.23
N ALA A 395 -8.84 10.04 -6.06
CA ALA A 395 -8.21 11.26 -5.56
C ALA A 395 -6.69 11.12 -5.32
N GLN A 396 -6.17 9.90 -5.08
CA GLN A 396 -4.73 9.63 -5.00
C GLN A 396 -4.10 9.61 -6.39
N CYS A 397 -4.77 8.99 -7.37
CA CYS A 397 -4.32 8.96 -8.76
C CYS A 397 -4.14 10.37 -9.34
N TRP A 398 -5.00 11.33 -8.99
CA TRP A 398 -4.87 12.72 -9.45
C TRP A 398 -3.60 13.45 -8.99
N VAL A 399 -2.92 12.99 -7.92
CA VAL A 399 -1.71 13.64 -7.38
C VAL A 399 -0.59 13.73 -8.44
N PRO A 400 -0.13 12.62 -9.07
CA PRO A 400 0.83 12.69 -10.18
C PRO A 400 0.23 13.18 -11.51
N LEU A 401 -1.08 13.01 -11.77
CA LEU A 401 -1.61 13.28 -13.11
C LEU A 401 -1.58 14.77 -13.51
N LEU A 402 -1.57 15.70 -12.55
CA LEU A 402 -1.48 17.14 -12.85
C LEU A 402 -0.11 17.60 -13.39
N SER A 403 0.93 16.76 -13.36
CA SER A 403 2.24 17.04 -13.98
C SER A 403 2.44 16.37 -15.34
N ALA A 404 1.45 15.61 -15.83
CA ALA A 404 1.54 14.73 -17.00
C ALA A 404 0.71 15.20 -18.21
N LYS A 405 0.97 14.57 -19.37
CA LYS A 405 0.19 14.73 -20.62
C LYS A 405 -0.52 13.43 -21.05
N LYS A 406 -0.07 12.29 -20.54
CA LYS A 406 -0.55 10.94 -20.87
C LYS A 406 -0.54 10.07 -19.62
N VAL A 407 -1.48 9.14 -19.52
CA VAL A 407 -1.50 8.11 -18.47
C VAL A 407 -1.57 6.69 -19.04
N VAL A 408 -0.79 5.78 -18.47
CA VAL A 408 -1.00 4.33 -18.58
C VAL A 408 -1.43 3.83 -17.20
N LEU A 409 -2.65 3.31 -17.09
CA LEU A 409 -3.14 2.67 -15.86
C LEU A 409 -3.05 1.16 -16.03
N ALA A 410 -2.24 0.51 -15.20
CA ALA A 410 -2.19 -0.94 -15.09
C ALA A 410 -2.88 -1.39 -13.81
N GLY A 411 -3.64 -2.47 -13.90
CA GLY A 411 -4.33 -3.03 -12.73
C GLY A 411 -5.33 -4.10 -13.12
N ASP A 412 -6.13 -4.49 -12.13
CA ASP A 412 -7.22 -5.43 -12.31
C ASP A 412 -8.44 -4.99 -11.49
N HIS A 413 -9.41 -4.39 -12.17
CA HIS A 413 -10.66 -3.89 -11.61
C HIS A 413 -11.65 -4.99 -11.15
N LEU A 414 -11.32 -6.27 -11.39
CA LEU A 414 -12.10 -7.42 -10.93
C LEU A 414 -11.56 -8.02 -9.61
N GLN A 415 -10.36 -7.61 -9.17
CA GLN A 415 -9.80 -7.93 -7.86
C GLN A 415 -10.30 -6.96 -6.76
N LEU A 416 -9.69 -7.01 -5.58
CA LEU A 416 -10.04 -6.17 -4.44
C LEU A 416 -9.94 -4.67 -4.76
N PRO A 417 -10.97 -3.87 -4.42
CA PRO A 417 -10.94 -2.41 -4.53
C PRO A 417 -10.15 -1.79 -3.37
N PRO A 418 -9.93 -0.46 -3.34
CA PRO A 418 -9.30 0.20 -2.21
C PRO A 418 -10.05 -0.04 -0.89
N THR A 419 -9.35 -0.37 0.19
CA THR A 419 -9.97 -0.55 1.51
C THR A 419 -10.47 0.78 2.08
N ILE A 420 -11.76 0.86 2.42
CA ILE A 420 -12.43 2.07 2.93
C ILE A 420 -13.16 1.74 4.23
N LYS A 421 -12.80 2.42 5.32
CA LYS A 421 -13.27 2.11 6.68
C LYS A 421 -14.65 2.67 6.99
N SER A 422 -15.00 3.84 6.46
CA SER A 422 -16.33 4.44 6.65
C SER A 422 -17.46 3.48 6.24
N LEU A 423 -17.25 2.68 5.18
CA LEU A 423 -18.19 1.68 4.66
C LEU A 423 -18.33 0.43 5.54
N ASN A 424 -17.32 0.14 6.37
CA ASN A 424 -17.30 -0.96 7.36
C ASN A 424 -17.84 -0.53 8.73
N SER A 425 -17.92 0.78 8.99
CA SER A 425 -18.48 1.29 10.25
C SER A 425 -19.98 1.03 10.35
N LYS A 426 -20.48 0.70 11.55
CA LYS A 426 -21.94 0.57 11.84
C LYS A 426 -22.73 1.87 11.58
N MET A 427 -22.06 2.99 11.24
CA MET A 427 -22.66 4.27 10.84
C MET A 427 -23.54 4.17 9.58
N LYS A 428 -23.43 3.08 8.80
CA LYS A 428 -24.32 2.71 7.69
C LYS A 428 -25.82 2.71 8.05
N ARG A 429 -26.18 2.67 9.34
CA ARG A 429 -27.56 2.77 9.85
C ARG A 429 -28.04 4.19 10.22
N ILE A 430 -27.19 5.22 10.19
CA ILE A 430 -27.55 6.59 10.62
C ILE A 430 -27.52 7.61 9.47
N SER A 431 -26.71 7.38 8.42
CA SER A 431 -26.52 8.35 7.34
C SER A 431 -27.58 8.36 6.23
N LYS A 432 -28.51 7.39 6.19
CA LYS A 432 -29.60 7.38 5.18
C LYS A 432 -30.59 8.55 5.31
N ASP A 433 -30.73 9.11 6.51
CA ASP A 433 -31.71 10.18 6.79
C ASP A 433 -31.11 11.59 6.78
N LYS A 434 -29.84 11.75 6.36
CA LYS A 434 -29.13 13.04 6.35
C LYS A 434 -28.29 13.32 5.10
N GLU A 435 -28.61 12.69 3.96
CA GLU A 435 -28.24 13.27 2.66
C GLU A 435 -29.09 14.54 2.40
N LYS A 436 -28.70 15.64 3.06
CA LYS A 436 -29.12 16.97 2.59
C LYS A 436 -28.50 17.20 1.23
N ASP A 437 -29.29 17.69 0.28
CA ASP A 437 -28.79 18.16 -1.01
C ASP A 437 -27.83 19.34 -0.78
N ALA A 438 -26.53 19.04 -0.72
CA ALA A 438 -25.47 20.02 -0.78
C ALA A 438 -25.14 20.27 -2.26
N ASP A 439 -25.27 21.52 -2.69
CA ASP A 439 -25.06 21.92 -4.09
C ASP A 439 -23.72 21.40 -4.63
N GLY A 440 -23.79 20.70 -5.77
CA GLY A 440 -22.62 20.23 -6.50
C GLY A 440 -22.09 18.84 -6.15
N ILE A 441 -22.71 18.08 -5.23
CA ILE A 441 -22.34 16.66 -5.00
C ILE A 441 -22.95 15.75 -6.08
N ILE A 442 -22.13 14.87 -6.66
CA ILE A 442 -22.54 13.89 -7.68
C ILE A 442 -23.02 12.60 -6.99
N LYS A 443 -24.32 12.33 -7.05
CA LYS A 443 -24.93 11.10 -6.52
C LYS A 443 -24.37 9.87 -7.27
N GLY A 444 -23.97 8.83 -6.52
CA GLY A 444 -23.44 7.57 -7.07
C GLY A 444 -21.92 7.50 -7.32
N ILE A 445 -21.15 8.54 -6.98
CA ILE A 445 -19.69 8.41 -6.84
C ILE A 445 -19.36 7.92 -5.42
N THR A 446 -18.56 6.87 -5.31
CA THR A 446 -18.06 6.32 -4.05
C THR A 446 -16.52 6.28 -4.06
N LEU A 447 -15.90 6.15 -2.89
CA LEU A 447 -14.43 5.96 -2.79
C LEU A 447 -13.97 4.62 -3.39
N GLU A 448 -14.85 3.60 -3.44
CA GLU A 448 -14.55 2.28 -4.03
C GLU A 448 -14.41 2.34 -5.56
N LYS A 449 -14.95 3.38 -6.21
CA LYS A 449 -14.88 3.55 -7.66
C LYS A 449 -13.51 4.10 -8.03
N THR A 450 -12.68 3.24 -8.61
CA THR A 450 -11.31 3.60 -8.98
C THR A 450 -11.28 4.47 -10.23
N LEU A 451 -10.14 5.13 -10.49
CA LEU A 451 -9.93 5.84 -11.75
C LEU A 451 -10.04 4.88 -12.95
N PHE A 452 -9.58 3.64 -12.80
CA PHE A 452 -9.66 2.60 -13.82
C PHE A 452 -11.13 2.27 -14.17
N ASP A 453 -11.95 1.99 -13.14
CA ASP A 453 -13.39 1.74 -13.29
C ASP A 453 -14.11 2.92 -13.97
N ARG A 454 -13.82 4.14 -13.52
CA ARG A 454 -14.49 5.34 -14.05
C ARG A 454 -14.16 5.58 -15.52
N LEU A 455 -12.89 5.44 -15.91
CA LEU A 455 -12.48 5.64 -17.31
C LEU A 455 -13.00 4.53 -18.22
N LEU A 456 -12.96 3.28 -17.77
CA LEU A 456 -13.53 2.14 -18.53
C LEU A 456 -15.04 2.30 -18.74
N ALA A 457 -15.78 2.74 -17.71
CA ALA A 457 -17.21 3.01 -17.83
C ALA A 457 -17.54 4.26 -18.69
N LEU A 458 -16.60 5.19 -18.83
CA LEU A 458 -16.78 6.45 -19.56
C LEU A 458 -16.47 6.32 -21.05
N HIS A 459 -15.40 5.61 -21.40
CA HIS A 459 -14.88 5.50 -22.77
C HIS A 459 -15.04 4.09 -23.38
N GLY A 460 -15.46 3.11 -22.58
CA GLY A 460 -15.67 1.73 -23.03
C GLY A 460 -14.37 0.94 -23.25
N PRO A 461 -14.46 -0.28 -23.81
CA PRO A 461 -13.32 -1.18 -23.98
C PRO A 461 -12.27 -0.69 -24.98
N ALA A 462 -12.57 0.33 -25.79
CA ALA A 462 -11.63 0.88 -26.78
C ALA A 462 -10.32 1.38 -26.16
N ILE A 463 -10.37 1.91 -24.92
CA ILE A 463 -9.18 2.37 -24.18
C ILE A 463 -8.46 1.25 -23.40
N LYS A 464 -8.91 -0.02 -23.50
CA LYS A 464 -8.42 -1.15 -22.72
C LYS A 464 -7.72 -2.18 -23.61
N ARG A 465 -6.64 -2.77 -23.09
CA ARG A 465 -6.13 -4.09 -23.50
C ARG A 465 -6.02 -5.01 -22.30
N MET A 466 -6.24 -6.29 -22.51
CA MET A 466 -6.24 -7.30 -21.47
C MET A 466 -5.18 -8.34 -21.79
N LEU A 467 -4.32 -8.61 -20.81
CA LEU A 467 -3.34 -9.69 -20.88
C LEU A 467 -4.06 -11.02 -20.62
N THR A 468 -3.78 -12.04 -21.43
CA THR A 468 -4.56 -13.30 -21.44
C THR A 468 -3.76 -14.52 -21.01
N THR A 469 -2.48 -14.60 -21.35
CA THR A 469 -1.61 -15.71 -20.94
C THR A 469 -1.11 -15.51 -19.51
N GLN A 470 -1.37 -16.47 -18.62
CA GLN A 470 -0.95 -16.45 -17.22
C GLN A 470 0.13 -17.51 -16.92
N TYR A 471 1.04 -17.17 -16.02
CA TYR A 471 2.27 -17.91 -15.71
C TYR A 471 2.38 -18.27 -14.22
N ARG A 472 1.26 -18.51 -13.53
CA ARG A 472 1.21 -18.76 -12.08
C ARG A 472 0.46 -20.04 -11.70
N MET A 473 -0.73 -20.23 -12.25
CA MET A 473 -1.70 -21.24 -11.79
C MET A 473 -1.73 -22.45 -12.72
N HIS A 474 -1.89 -23.65 -12.15
CA HIS A 474 -2.32 -24.84 -12.89
C HIS A 474 -3.66 -24.56 -13.60
N GLU A 475 -3.89 -25.16 -14.78
CA GLU A 475 -5.09 -24.95 -15.61
C GLU A 475 -6.41 -25.17 -14.85
N LYS A 476 -6.55 -26.30 -14.15
CA LYS A 476 -7.68 -26.59 -13.22
C LYS A 476 -7.98 -25.42 -12.26
N ILE A 477 -6.95 -24.84 -11.62
CA ILE A 477 -7.10 -23.70 -10.69
C ILE A 477 -7.50 -22.42 -11.46
N MET A 478 -6.84 -22.15 -12.59
CA MET A 478 -7.08 -20.97 -13.43
C MET A 478 -8.50 -20.96 -14.02
N ARG A 479 -9.07 -22.12 -14.33
CA ARG A 479 -10.33 -22.24 -15.07
C ARG A 479 -11.48 -21.55 -14.37
N PHE A 480 -11.64 -21.76 -13.06
CA PHE A 480 -12.70 -21.12 -12.27
C PHE A 480 -12.67 -19.57 -12.35
N PRO A 481 -11.58 -18.86 -12.00
CA PRO A 481 -11.53 -17.42 -12.17
C PRO A 481 -11.61 -17.00 -13.66
N SER A 482 -11.05 -17.77 -14.60
CA SER A 482 -11.16 -17.47 -16.05
C SER A 482 -12.62 -17.38 -16.51
N ASP A 483 -13.41 -18.40 -16.20
CA ASP A 483 -14.81 -18.52 -16.61
C ASP A 483 -15.71 -17.51 -15.86
N GLU A 484 -15.47 -17.30 -14.57
CA GLU A 484 -16.33 -16.46 -13.71
C GLU A 484 -16.06 -14.95 -13.77
N LEU A 485 -14.82 -14.54 -14.07
CA LEU A 485 -14.40 -13.13 -14.06
C LEU A 485 -13.94 -12.63 -15.43
N TYR A 486 -13.23 -13.47 -16.18
CA TYR A 486 -12.43 -13.03 -17.32
C TYR A 486 -13.00 -13.48 -18.68
N GLU A 487 -14.30 -13.80 -18.72
CA GLU A 487 -15.03 -14.21 -19.94
C GLU A 487 -14.38 -15.41 -20.66
N SER A 488 -13.82 -16.35 -19.88
CA SER A 488 -13.04 -17.52 -20.34
C SER A 488 -11.79 -17.17 -21.18
N LYS A 489 -11.24 -15.96 -21.03
CA LYS A 489 -10.09 -15.46 -21.84
C LYS A 489 -8.71 -15.78 -21.26
N LEU A 490 -8.59 -16.31 -20.05
CA LEU A 490 -7.28 -16.68 -19.51
C LEU A 490 -6.80 -18.01 -20.10
N VAL A 491 -5.53 -18.06 -20.44
CA VAL A 491 -4.83 -19.24 -20.96
C VAL A 491 -3.62 -19.53 -20.07
N ALA A 492 -3.47 -20.77 -19.62
CA ALA A 492 -2.30 -21.17 -18.86
C ALA A 492 -1.09 -21.33 -19.79
N ALA A 493 0.05 -20.75 -19.43
CA ALA A 493 1.30 -20.99 -20.14
C ALA A 493 1.77 -22.44 -19.92
N GLU A 494 2.44 -23.02 -20.93
CA GLU A 494 2.87 -24.43 -20.93
C GLU A 494 3.61 -24.83 -19.65
N GLY A 495 4.53 -23.98 -19.16
CA GLY A 495 5.32 -24.25 -17.96
C GLY A 495 4.58 -24.19 -16.62
N VAL A 496 3.28 -23.84 -16.60
CA VAL A 496 2.44 -23.90 -15.38
C VAL A 496 1.17 -24.72 -15.56
N LYS A 497 0.75 -24.99 -16.79
CA LYS A 497 -0.55 -25.59 -17.13
C LYS A 497 -0.84 -26.87 -16.35
N ASP A 498 0.13 -27.78 -16.32
CA ASP A 498 0.03 -29.13 -15.75
C ASP A 498 0.93 -29.32 -14.50
N ARG A 499 1.39 -28.23 -13.86
CA ARG A 499 2.39 -28.24 -12.77
C ARG A 499 1.78 -28.61 -11.40
N LEU A 500 2.29 -29.66 -10.76
CA LEU A 500 1.84 -30.15 -9.45
C LEU A 500 2.89 -29.94 -8.35
N LEU A 501 2.52 -30.18 -7.08
CA LEU A 501 3.44 -30.07 -5.95
C LEU A 501 4.54 -31.15 -5.97
N LYS A 502 4.24 -32.33 -6.53
CA LYS A 502 5.26 -33.38 -6.75
C LYS A 502 6.33 -33.00 -7.80
N ASP A 503 6.07 -32.01 -8.64
CA ASP A 503 6.98 -31.56 -9.72
C ASP A 503 7.87 -30.39 -9.27
N LEU A 504 7.95 -30.13 -7.96
CA LEU A 504 8.81 -29.09 -7.38
C LEU A 504 10.31 -29.43 -7.58
N PRO A 505 11.21 -28.44 -7.56
CA PRO A 505 12.64 -28.63 -7.86
C PRO A 505 13.43 -29.31 -6.72
N TYR A 506 12.74 -30.06 -5.86
CA TYR A 506 13.25 -30.81 -4.72
C TYR A 506 12.36 -32.02 -4.47
N GLU A 507 12.83 -32.99 -3.69
CA GLU A 507 12.13 -34.25 -3.43
C GLU A 507 10.81 -34.02 -2.68
N VAL A 508 9.70 -34.46 -3.28
CA VAL A 508 8.34 -34.44 -2.74
C VAL A 508 7.69 -35.79 -3.07
N GLU A 509 7.07 -36.43 -2.09
CA GLU A 509 6.41 -37.73 -2.25
C GLU A 509 5.11 -37.61 -3.07
N GLU A 510 4.82 -38.63 -3.88
CA GLU A 510 3.53 -38.72 -4.59
C GLU A 510 2.43 -39.18 -3.63
N THR A 511 1.56 -38.24 -3.22
CA THR A 511 0.41 -38.48 -2.35
C THR A 511 -0.87 -37.94 -2.98
N GLU A 512 -2.04 -38.26 -2.41
CA GLU A 512 -3.31 -37.67 -2.84
C GLU A 512 -3.29 -36.13 -2.74
N ASP A 513 -2.60 -35.58 -1.73
CA ASP A 513 -2.48 -34.14 -1.48
C ASP A 513 -1.46 -33.44 -2.43
N THR A 514 -0.46 -34.15 -2.96
CA THR A 514 0.58 -33.56 -3.85
C THR A 514 0.33 -33.78 -5.35
N MET A 515 -0.58 -34.69 -5.71
CA MET A 515 -0.95 -35.02 -7.09
C MET A 515 -2.19 -34.29 -7.63
N GLU A 516 -3.04 -33.70 -6.78
CA GLU A 516 -4.21 -32.94 -7.23
C GLU A 516 -4.03 -31.43 -6.95
N PRO A 517 -4.13 -30.55 -7.95
CA PRO A 517 -3.88 -29.11 -7.78
C PRO A 517 -5.05 -28.34 -7.13
N LEU A 518 -6.19 -28.99 -6.86
CA LEU A 518 -7.34 -28.36 -6.22
C LEU A 518 -8.10 -29.34 -5.34
N ILE A 519 -8.03 -29.13 -4.01
CA ILE A 519 -8.69 -29.96 -3.00
C ILE A 519 -9.69 -29.09 -2.24
N PHE A 520 -10.89 -29.61 -2.00
CA PHE A 520 -11.93 -28.94 -1.22
C PHE A 520 -12.40 -29.85 -0.08
N TYR A 521 -11.96 -29.55 1.14
CA TYR A 521 -12.46 -30.21 2.35
C TYR A 521 -13.79 -29.60 2.78
N ASP A 522 -14.89 -30.30 2.50
CA ASP A 522 -16.19 -29.91 3.05
C ASP A 522 -16.28 -30.28 4.53
N THR A 523 -16.49 -29.27 5.38
CA THR A 523 -16.67 -29.44 6.84
C THR A 523 -18.14 -29.58 7.24
N GLN A 524 -19.09 -29.52 6.29
CA GLN A 524 -20.51 -29.72 6.55
C GLN A 524 -20.79 -31.10 7.15
N GLY A 525 -21.44 -31.10 8.32
CA GLY A 525 -21.79 -32.33 9.06
C GLY A 525 -20.76 -32.73 10.13
N GLY A 526 -19.59 -32.10 10.17
CA GLY A 526 -18.70 -32.14 11.33
C GLY A 526 -19.04 -31.06 12.37
N ASP A 527 -18.55 -31.22 13.60
CA ASP A 527 -18.68 -30.21 14.66
C ASP A 527 -17.61 -29.10 14.48
N PHE A 528 -17.79 -28.25 13.46
CA PHE A 528 -16.92 -27.11 13.15
C PHE A 528 -17.62 -25.76 13.42
N PRO A 529 -17.97 -25.41 14.66
CA PRO A 529 -18.69 -24.18 14.95
C PRO A 529 -17.80 -22.93 14.86
N GLU A 530 -18.32 -21.86 14.25
CA GLU A 530 -17.69 -20.55 14.38
C GLU A 530 -17.83 -19.98 15.81
N LYS A 531 -16.86 -19.16 16.22
CA LYS A 531 -16.89 -18.38 17.47
C LYS A 531 -16.73 -16.90 17.18
N SER A 532 -17.31 -16.04 18.04
CA SER A 532 -17.06 -14.59 18.03
C SER A 532 -16.09 -14.18 19.15
N GLU A 533 -15.28 -13.13 18.93
CA GLU A 533 -14.44 -12.57 19.99
C GLU A 533 -15.26 -12.06 21.19
N GLU A 534 -16.51 -11.62 20.97
CA GLU A 534 -17.37 -11.09 22.02
C GLU A 534 -17.79 -12.17 23.04
N GLU A 535 -17.97 -13.43 22.63
CA GLU A 535 -18.34 -14.54 23.54
C GLU A 535 -17.20 -14.96 24.47
N GLU A 536 -15.95 -14.89 24.02
CA GLU A 536 -14.73 -15.07 24.83
C GLU A 536 -14.54 -13.91 25.80
N VAL A 537 -14.73 -12.68 25.33
CA VAL A 537 -14.47 -11.45 26.08
C VAL A 537 -15.56 -11.17 27.12
N ALA A 538 -16.82 -11.52 26.84
CA ALA A 538 -17.92 -11.46 27.81
C ALA A 538 -17.70 -12.40 29.00
N LYS A 539 -17.13 -13.59 28.78
CA LYS A 539 -16.73 -14.53 29.85
C LYS A 539 -15.59 -14.01 30.72
N LYS A 540 -14.81 -13.02 30.25
CA LYS A 540 -13.66 -12.43 30.95
C LYS A 540 -13.88 -10.96 31.37
N GLY A 541 -15.11 -10.45 31.28
CA GLY A 541 -15.48 -9.10 31.76
C GLY A 541 -14.85 -7.94 30.98
N GLY A 542 -14.31 -8.18 29.78
CA GLY A 542 -13.78 -7.14 28.91
C GLY A 542 -14.85 -6.56 27.97
N LYS A 543 -14.44 -5.61 27.14
CA LYS A 543 -15.18 -5.19 25.94
C LYS A 543 -14.30 -5.47 24.73
N GLY A 544 -14.85 -6.09 23.68
CA GLY A 544 -14.09 -6.46 22.48
C GLY A 544 -13.32 -5.29 21.89
N MET A 545 -12.05 -5.51 21.52
CA MET A 545 -11.10 -4.45 21.17
C MET A 545 -10.89 -4.31 19.64
N MET A 546 -11.37 -5.27 18.86
CA MET A 546 -11.52 -5.20 17.40
C MET A 546 -13.00 -5.37 17.02
N GLY A 547 -13.36 -4.97 15.80
CA GLY A 547 -14.70 -5.23 15.25
C GLY A 547 -14.98 -6.73 15.08
N GLU A 548 -16.25 -7.08 14.83
CA GLU A 548 -16.80 -8.45 14.76
C GLU A 548 -16.00 -9.44 13.89
N SER A 549 -14.90 -9.95 14.43
CA SER A 549 -14.07 -11.00 13.83
C SER A 549 -14.48 -12.37 14.35
N LYS A 550 -14.21 -13.40 13.55
CA LYS A 550 -14.68 -14.78 13.75
C LYS A 550 -13.52 -15.75 13.64
N SER A 551 -13.63 -16.88 14.32
CA SER A 551 -12.65 -17.98 14.28
C SER A 551 -13.35 -19.34 14.33
N ASN A 552 -12.64 -20.39 13.91
CA ASN A 552 -13.11 -21.77 13.90
C ASN A 552 -11.92 -22.68 14.27
N GLU A 553 -11.97 -23.24 15.49
CA GLU A 553 -10.87 -24.02 16.08
C GLU A 553 -10.67 -25.37 15.40
N MET A 554 -11.75 -26.04 15.02
CA MET A 554 -11.67 -27.34 14.35
C MET A 554 -11.17 -27.18 12.92
N GLU A 555 -11.54 -26.09 12.24
CA GLU A 555 -11.01 -25.75 10.92
C GLU A 555 -9.53 -25.37 10.99
N ALA A 556 -9.11 -24.64 12.03
CA ALA A 556 -7.71 -24.34 12.29
C ALA A 556 -6.88 -25.62 12.54
N ALA A 557 -7.45 -26.61 13.24
CA ALA A 557 -6.83 -27.91 13.46
C ALA A 557 -6.73 -28.74 12.17
N LEU A 558 -7.78 -28.74 11.34
CA LEU A 558 -7.78 -29.39 10.01
C LEU A 558 -6.72 -28.79 9.09
N VAL A 559 -6.63 -27.46 9.00
CA VAL A 559 -5.60 -26.79 8.19
C VAL A 559 -4.20 -27.10 8.71
N ARG A 560 -3.99 -27.11 10.04
CA ARG A 560 -2.71 -27.54 10.63
C ARG A 560 -2.34 -28.97 10.21
N HIS A 561 -3.30 -29.89 10.22
CA HIS A 561 -3.07 -31.28 9.84
C HIS A 561 -2.72 -31.41 8.35
N HIS A 562 -3.44 -30.76 7.45
CA HIS A 562 -3.10 -30.79 6.02
C HIS A 562 -1.75 -30.12 5.72
N VAL A 563 -1.38 -29.02 6.40
CA VAL A 563 -0.02 -28.48 6.33
C VAL A 563 1.02 -29.50 6.80
N GLN A 564 0.76 -30.23 7.89
CA GLN A 564 1.66 -31.29 8.36
C GLN A 564 1.82 -32.37 7.28
N ASN A 565 0.74 -32.83 6.64
CA ASN A 565 0.81 -33.84 5.58
C ASN A 565 1.65 -33.39 4.39
N LEU A 566 1.48 -32.13 3.93
CA LEU A 566 2.28 -31.57 2.85
C LEU A 566 3.78 -31.46 3.22
N VAL A 567 4.08 -31.07 4.46
CA VAL A 567 5.47 -30.96 4.96
C VAL A 567 6.10 -32.33 5.17
N ASP A 568 5.36 -33.31 5.67
CA ASP A 568 5.81 -34.69 5.84
C ASP A 568 6.07 -35.35 4.47
N ALA A 569 5.27 -35.01 3.44
CA ALA A 569 5.50 -35.39 2.05
C ALA A 569 6.64 -34.58 1.36
N GLY A 570 7.34 -33.70 2.09
CA GLY A 570 8.54 -32.99 1.60
C GLY A 570 8.33 -31.55 1.11
N VAL A 571 7.09 -31.05 1.02
CA VAL A 571 6.83 -29.64 0.62
C VAL A 571 7.37 -28.70 1.69
N LYS A 572 8.25 -27.77 1.30
CA LYS A 572 8.88 -26.87 2.28
C LYS A 572 7.86 -25.90 2.88
N PRO A 573 7.90 -25.62 4.20
CA PRO A 573 7.04 -24.62 4.84
C PRO A 573 7.06 -23.25 4.17
N GLU A 574 8.22 -22.82 3.64
CA GLU A 574 8.39 -21.53 2.95
C GLU A 574 7.63 -21.44 1.61
N ASP A 575 7.28 -22.57 0.99
CA ASP A 575 6.51 -22.66 -0.25
C ASP A 575 4.99 -22.80 -0.01
N ILE A 576 4.56 -22.80 1.26
CA ILE A 576 3.16 -22.88 1.70
C ILE A 576 2.70 -21.54 2.28
N ALA A 577 1.48 -21.12 1.95
CA ALA A 577 0.77 -20.11 2.75
C ALA A 577 -0.63 -20.55 3.17
N VAL A 578 -1.03 -20.13 4.37
CA VAL A 578 -2.41 -20.19 4.84
C VAL A 578 -3.02 -18.79 4.80
N ILE A 579 -4.13 -18.66 4.09
CA ILE A 579 -4.90 -17.42 4.02
C ILE A 579 -6.29 -17.60 4.62
N THR A 580 -6.80 -16.55 5.25
CA THR A 580 -8.17 -16.52 5.78
C THR A 580 -8.74 -15.11 5.77
N PRO A 581 -10.06 -14.92 5.61
CA PRO A 581 -10.65 -13.58 5.64
C PRO A 581 -10.62 -12.92 7.03
N TYR A 582 -10.48 -13.71 8.12
CA TYR A 582 -10.73 -13.23 9.49
C TYR A 582 -9.44 -13.12 10.33
N ASN A 583 -9.21 -11.93 10.91
CA ASN A 583 -8.04 -11.67 11.74
C ASN A 583 -7.98 -12.53 13.02
N ALA A 584 -9.15 -12.89 13.59
CA ALA A 584 -9.21 -13.77 14.77
C ALA A 584 -8.77 -15.20 14.43
N GLN A 585 -9.09 -15.70 13.23
CA GLN A 585 -8.59 -16.98 12.74
C GLN A 585 -7.06 -16.96 12.54
N LEU A 586 -6.51 -15.87 11.99
CA LEU A 586 -5.06 -15.68 11.92
C LEU A 586 -4.42 -15.66 13.31
N ALA A 587 -5.01 -14.94 14.27
CA ALA A 587 -4.49 -14.87 15.64
C ALA A 587 -4.47 -16.26 16.32
N LEU A 588 -5.54 -17.04 16.13
CA LEU A 588 -5.68 -18.41 16.63
C LEU A 588 -4.60 -19.34 16.07
N MET A 589 -4.30 -19.24 14.78
CA MET A 589 -3.35 -20.12 14.08
C MET A 589 -1.89 -19.64 14.17
N SER A 590 -1.65 -18.33 14.28
CA SER A 590 -0.34 -17.70 14.07
C SER A 590 0.76 -18.31 14.93
N ARG A 591 0.49 -18.55 16.22
CA ARG A 591 1.49 -19.09 17.14
C ARG A 591 1.84 -20.54 16.83
N SER A 592 0.83 -21.43 16.84
CA SER A 592 1.05 -22.87 16.71
C SER A 592 1.62 -23.25 15.34
N MET A 593 1.20 -22.55 14.27
CA MET A 593 1.70 -22.78 12.91
C MET A 593 3.16 -22.33 12.76
N LYS A 594 3.56 -21.17 13.29
CA LYS A 594 4.95 -20.68 13.20
C LYS A 594 5.92 -21.44 14.10
N GLU A 595 5.46 -21.92 15.26
CA GLU A 595 6.25 -22.78 16.15
C GLU A 595 6.52 -24.16 15.51
N ALA A 596 5.55 -24.71 14.75
CA ALA A 596 5.67 -26.02 14.12
C ALA A 596 6.32 -25.99 12.72
N PHE A 597 6.07 -24.93 11.94
CA PHE A 597 6.49 -24.81 10.54
C PHE A 597 7.25 -23.48 10.33
N PRO A 598 8.51 -23.37 10.78
CA PRO A 598 9.30 -22.15 10.59
C PRO A 598 9.40 -21.80 9.10
N GLY A 599 9.02 -20.57 8.74
CA GLY A 599 9.00 -20.09 7.35
C GLY A 599 7.61 -20.05 6.71
N ILE A 600 6.60 -20.72 7.28
CA ILE A 600 5.23 -20.67 6.73
C ILE A 600 4.65 -19.26 6.74
N GLU A 601 3.99 -18.89 5.64
CA GLU A 601 3.37 -17.59 5.50
C GLU A 601 1.88 -17.63 5.91
N LEU A 602 1.47 -16.69 6.76
CA LEU A 602 0.09 -16.60 7.26
C LEU A 602 -0.41 -15.17 7.02
N GLY A 603 -1.56 -14.99 6.35
CA GLY A 603 -2.04 -13.66 5.98
C GLY A 603 -3.54 -13.56 5.77
N SER A 604 -4.07 -12.35 5.86
CA SER A 604 -5.45 -12.09 5.40
C SER A 604 -5.50 -12.05 3.88
N VAL A 605 -6.68 -12.23 3.29
CA VAL A 605 -6.87 -12.11 1.83
C VAL A 605 -6.34 -10.76 1.31
N ASP A 606 -6.68 -9.65 1.99
CA ASP A 606 -6.16 -8.31 1.68
C ASP A 606 -4.62 -8.21 1.87
N GLY A 607 -4.06 -8.90 2.88
CA GLY A 607 -2.61 -8.89 3.17
C GLY A 607 -1.75 -9.73 2.23
N PHE A 608 -2.37 -10.68 1.54
CA PHE A 608 -1.74 -11.59 0.59
C PHE A 608 -1.83 -11.12 -0.88
N GLN A 609 -2.52 -10.00 -1.14
CA GLN A 609 -2.68 -9.47 -2.49
C GLN A 609 -1.32 -9.21 -3.17
N GLY A 610 -1.18 -9.66 -4.42
CA GLY A 610 0.05 -9.57 -5.20
C GLY A 610 1.11 -10.63 -4.89
N ARG A 611 0.96 -11.42 -3.82
CA ARG A 611 1.88 -12.54 -3.50
C ARG A 611 1.54 -13.81 -4.27
N GLU A 612 2.42 -14.80 -4.17
CA GLU A 612 2.27 -16.16 -4.71
C GLU A 612 3.08 -17.15 -3.87
N LYS A 613 2.67 -18.42 -3.92
CA LYS A 613 3.29 -19.61 -3.30
C LYS A 613 2.92 -20.82 -4.14
N GLU A 614 3.62 -21.93 -3.92
CA GLU A 614 3.35 -23.19 -4.59
C GLU A 614 2.09 -23.86 -4.04
N ALA A 615 1.88 -23.80 -2.71
CA ALA A 615 0.65 -24.24 -2.05
C ALA A 615 -0.05 -23.07 -1.33
N ILE A 616 -1.37 -22.94 -1.55
CA ILE A 616 -2.24 -21.99 -0.84
C ILE A 616 -3.39 -22.76 -0.19
N ILE A 617 -3.52 -22.63 1.13
CA ILE A 617 -4.63 -23.21 1.90
C ILE A 617 -5.54 -22.09 2.39
N VAL A 618 -6.85 -22.22 2.14
CA VAL A 618 -7.84 -21.18 2.45
C VAL A 618 -8.75 -21.64 3.59
N SER A 619 -8.71 -20.94 4.73
CA SER A 619 -9.66 -21.14 5.83
C SER A 619 -10.82 -20.14 5.70
N LEU A 620 -12.03 -20.65 5.47
CA LEU A 620 -13.27 -19.90 5.24
C LEU A 620 -13.99 -19.50 6.54
N VAL A 621 -13.77 -20.21 7.65
CA VAL A 621 -14.23 -19.92 9.03
C VAL A 621 -15.75 -20.02 9.27
N ARG A 622 -16.57 -19.54 8.34
CA ARG A 622 -18.02 -19.36 8.51
C ARG A 622 -18.77 -20.69 8.51
N SER A 623 -19.31 -21.03 9.67
CA SER A 623 -20.11 -22.24 9.89
C SER A 623 -21.08 -21.97 11.03
N ASN A 624 -22.36 -21.76 10.69
CA ASN A 624 -23.43 -21.36 11.61
C ASN A 624 -24.82 -21.83 11.13
N PRO A 625 -25.77 -22.07 12.04
CA PRO A 625 -27.14 -22.49 11.69
C PRO A 625 -27.89 -21.49 10.79
N GLU A 626 -27.61 -20.20 10.93
CA GLU A 626 -28.29 -19.09 10.25
C GLU A 626 -27.91 -18.98 8.76
N ARG A 627 -26.89 -19.73 8.31
CA ARG A 627 -26.33 -19.70 6.94
C ARG A 627 -25.76 -18.34 6.55
N GLU A 628 -25.33 -17.56 7.53
CA GLU A 628 -24.74 -16.24 7.32
C GLU A 628 -23.25 -16.35 6.98
N VAL A 629 -22.85 -15.84 5.82
CA VAL A 629 -21.42 -15.76 5.42
C VAL A 629 -20.78 -14.40 5.77
N GLY A 630 -21.54 -13.44 6.26
CA GLY A 630 -21.04 -12.10 6.59
C GLY A 630 -20.41 -11.41 5.36
N PHE A 631 -19.26 -10.75 5.55
CA PHE A 631 -18.57 -10.04 4.47
C PHE A 631 -17.97 -10.95 3.39
N LEU A 632 -17.91 -12.28 3.58
CA LEU A 632 -17.63 -13.20 2.46
C LEU A 632 -18.71 -13.09 1.37
N GLY A 633 -19.93 -12.67 1.70
CA GLY A 633 -20.96 -12.35 0.71
C GLY A 633 -20.60 -11.18 -0.22
N GLU A 634 -19.58 -10.39 0.11
CA GLU A 634 -19.05 -9.36 -0.78
C GLU A 634 -18.31 -10.02 -1.95
N LYS A 635 -18.98 -10.05 -3.12
CA LYS A 635 -18.49 -10.70 -4.34
C LYS A 635 -16.99 -10.50 -4.55
N ARG A 636 -16.46 -9.28 -4.66
CA ARG A 636 -15.02 -9.00 -4.89
C ARG A 636 -14.03 -9.65 -3.90
N ARG A 637 -14.46 -10.08 -2.70
CA ARG A 637 -13.62 -10.80 -1.72
C ARG A 637 -13.67 -12.33 -1.85
N LEU A 638 -14.75 -12.89 -2.41
CA LEU A 638 -14.88 -14.32 -2.76
C LEU A 638 -14.73 -14.62 -4.26
N ASN A 639 -14.65 -13.59 -5.11
CA ASN A 639 -14.95 -13.73 -6.53
C ASN A 639 -13.84 -14.42 -7.34
N GLY A 640 -14.14 -15.38 -8.23
CA GLY A 640 -15.47 -15.92 -8.59
C GLY A 640 -16.44 -14.85 -9.15
N LYS A 641 -17.77 -14.94 -9.05
CA LYS A 641 -18.65 -16.09 -8.80
C LYS A 641 -20.04 -15.79 -9.38
N THR A 642 -20.51 -16.75 -10.17
CA THR A 642 -21.77 -16.89 -10.91
C THR A 642 -22.85 -15.85 -10.65
N SER A 643 -23.41 -15.29 -11.73
CA SER A 643 -24.75 -14.68 -11.68
C SER A 643 -25.82 -15.72 -12.01
N PRO A 644 -26.98 -15.72 -11.33
CA PRO A 644 -28.13 -16.46 -11.80
C PRO A 644 -28.60 -15.85 -13.12
N ILE A 645 -28.61 -16.64 -14.19
CA ILE A 645 -29.34 -16.28 -15.41
C ILE A 645 -30.82 -16.15 -15.03
N ASN A 646 -31.45 -15.05 -15.42
CA ASN A 646 -32.90 -14.92 -15.37
C ASN A 646 -33.54 -16.06 -16.17
N THR A 647 -34.03 -17.10 -15.51
CA THR A 647 -35.06 -17.95 -16.11
C THR A 647 -36.28 -17.06 -16.35
N PRO A 648 -36.72 -16.88 -17.60
CA PRO A 648 -37.94 -16.12 -17.85
C PRO A 648 -39.10 -16.87 -17.19
N LYS A 649 -39.95 -16.15 -16.47
CA LYS A 649 -41.24 -16.68 -16.02
C LYS A 649 -42.12 -16.88 -17.25
N THR A 650 -42.06 -18.07 -17.86
CA THR A 650 -43.19 -18.59 -18.62
C THR A 650 -44.28 -19.03 -17.65
N THR A 651 -45.52 -18.71 -18.01
CA THR A 651 -46.77 -19.11 -17.34
C THR A 651 -46.91 -20.62 -17.21
#